data_AF-A0A142CTV4-F1
#
_entry.id   AF-A0A142CTV4-F1
#
_cell.length_a   1.000
_cell.length_b   1.000
_cell.length_c   1.000
_cell.angle_alpha   90.00
_cell.angle_beta   90.00
_cell.angle_gamma   90.00
#
_symmetry.space_group_name_H-M   'P 1'
#
loop_
_entity.id
_entity.type
_entity.pdbx_description
1 polymer ?
#
loop_
_entity_poly.entity_id
_entity_poly.type
_entity_poly.pdbx_seq_one_letter_code
_entity_poly.pdbx_strand_id
1 'polypeptide(L)'
;MLLIFLLIGSLGCITSPSAPTNSPTSSTSSASAISSASQSTPVNSSVPSSWLHNSTKYFEVYYPREVLENPVFHTKLNILLLGADYTYESFSKLFHREPERAKIFLYASKDSLKNRTGDNSIWFVNYTSNEIYVSLINITRFYYAPELLPPIAELAAGKRLPDYLTVGLGTLAFDIPANTTVNPETLYQVNLRNGYNESLWGSAGILVEYILQKYGGNELANLLTGQRVLDISQSELEDYLNSTFSKVTVRASQMNLEITPRMFPEEKKGLLNGTVLYSGINASSFLLFRKNVRLDVNEIKLDGNSTPFLQAFTLTIPLTEVRPDSAELRYTGDYMKVRKVIPMGEYLQSGFFGDSAFLRDLELFPFMTHSLINRTILTVHTHAETVAPGREVSPNKWVSDYPLDLNEYLGIPVFIGHFENVSAGNLTFYYSGISKETAEEYTNITQEILQFGIERFGRLPYKEFKVVYAADMWYMSASLFDILAYNADIRRFLYGYTYEVAHWWVPGTVVFTGKDWWFNMAFPAYFSLKYAKTRSENEYTALRNYYISTYRKWTSYGKKEVPLVDVENVYGSDVYMAYAVGAYKGALVLEKLENYTGREAFYTALQEFFKENTFKEGYLEDFVKLLEQKSGKEVAPLFQNLTTSTGLPG
;
A
#
# COMPACT_ATOMS: atom_id res chain seq x y z
N MET A 1 18.11 41.60 -1.89
CA MET A 1 17.38 41.08 -0.72
C MET A 1 16.83 39.72 -1.13
N LEU A 2 17.54 38.64 -0.79
CA LEU A 2 17.29 37.28 -1.29
C LEU A 2 16.03 36.69 -0.62
N LEU A 3 14.99 36.37 -1.41
CA LEU A 3 13.89 35.51 -0.97
C LEU A 3 14.39 34.06 -0.91
N ILE A 4 14.51 33.54 0.30
CA ILE A 4 14.76 32.12 0.57
C ILE A 4 13.41 31.42 0.53
N PHE A 5 13.10 30.74 -0.58
CA PHE A 5 11.99 29.79 -0.66
C PHE A 5 12.38 28.50 0.07
N LEU A 6 12.03 28.43 1.35
CA LEU A 6 12.04 27.21 2.15
C LEU A 6 10.73 26.45 1.89
N LEU A 7 10.74 25.60 0.86
CA LEU A 7 9.81 24.48 0.75
C LEU A 7 10.22 23.45 1.80
N ILE A 8 9.37 23.31 2.83
CA ILE A 8 9.41 22.20 3.77
C ILE A 8 8.79 21.02 3.02
N GLY A 9 9.56 20.45 2.10
CA GLY A 9 9.42 19.05 1.76
C GLY A 9 10.00 18.28 2.93
N SER A 10 9.12 17.76 3.78
CA SER A 10 9.19 16.37 4.24
C SER A 10 10.64 15.80 4.32
N LEU A 11 11.31 16.22 5.40
CA LEU A 11 12.74 16.00 5.67
C LEU A 11 12.87 14.89 6.71
N GLY A 12 13.50 13.78 6.32
CA GLY A 12 13.81 12.69 7.23
C GLY A 12 14.89 11.75 6.68
N CYS A 13 16.11 12.23 6.50
CA CYS A 13 17.29 11.36 6.38
C CYS A 13 18.35 11.73 7.41
N ILE A 14 18.70 10.79 8.28
CA ILE A 14 20.00 10.76 8.96
C ILE A 14 20.79 9.64 8.28
N THR A 15 21.95 10.00 7.75
CA THR A 15 22.95 9.10 7.18
C THR A 15 23.68 8.33 8.29
N SER A 16 24.05 7.08 8.04
CA SER A 16 25.21 6.47 8.70
C SER A 16 25.97 5.55 7.73
N PRO A 17 27.28 5.36 7.92
CA PRO A 17 28.23 5.05 6.85
C PRO A 17 28.32 3.56 6.52
N SER A 18 28.75 3.32 5.28
CA SER A 18 29.17 2.04 4.71
C SER A 18 29.96 1.14 5.67
N ALA A 19 29.47 -0.09 5.88
CA ALA A 19 30.28 -1.20 6.39
C ALA A 19 30.92 -1.98 5.21
N PRO A 20 32.14 -2.53 5.38
CA PRO A 20 32.96 -3.02 4.29
C PRO A 20 32.52 -4.39 3.76
N THR A 21 32.76 -4.57 2.47
CA THR A 21 32.72 -5.82 1.72
C THR A 21 33.69 -6.85 2.29
N ASN A 22 33.22 -8.06 2.60
CA ASN A 22 34.08 -9.25 2.71
C ASN A 22 33.55 -10.34 1.79
N SER A 23 34.40 -10.72 0.83
CA SER A 23 34.29 -11.84 -0.09
C SER A 23 34.48 -13.20 0.60
N PRO A 24 34.09 -14.32 -0.04
CA PRO A 24 33.81 -15.58 0.64
C PRO A 24 35.07 -16.43 0.82
N THR A 25 35.17 -17.12 1.96
CA THR A 25 36.08 -18.26 2.12
C THR A 25 35.27 -19.55 2.24
N SER A 26 35.55 -20.43 1.30
CA SER A 26 35.11 -21.81 1.19
C SER A 26 35.60 -22.66 2.36
N SER A 27 34.71 -23.48 2.93
CA SER A 27 35.09 -24.80 3.43
C SER A 27 33.91 -25.78 3.35
N THR A 28 34.09 -26.77 2.50
CA THR A 28 33.33 -28.01 2.39
C THR A 28 33.42 -28.84 3.67
N SER A 29 32.32 -29.43 4.15
CA SER A 29 32.31 -30.85 4.54
C SER A 29 30.90 -31.40 4.85
N SER A 30 30.59 -32.48 4.13
CA SER A 30 29.84 -33.68 4.51
C SER A 30 28.42 -33.59 5.06
N ALA A 31 27.51 -34.13 4.24
CA ALA A 31 26.23 -34.69 4.63
C ALA A 31 26.36 -35.75 5.75
N SER A 32 25.42 -35.73 6.70
CA SER A 32 25.08 -36.89 7.52
C SER A 32 23.60 -36.87 7.92
N ALA A 33 23.09 -38.07 8.13
CA ALA A 33 21.71 -38.51 8.03
C ALA A 33 20.72 -37.90 9.03
N ILE A 34 19.46 -37.91 8.58
CA ILE A 34 18.21 -37.80 9.33
C ILE A 34 18.24 -38.74 10.54
N SER A 35 18.02 -38.19 11.75
CA SER A 35 17.61 -38.99 12.90
C SER A 35 16.66 -38.22 13.82
N SER A 36 15.47 -38.78 13.98
CA SER A 36 14.58 -38.83 15.15
C SER A 36 14.49 -37.65 16.11
N ALA A 37 13.24 -37.20 16.29
CA ALA A 37 12.69 -36.37 17.36
C ALA A 37 13.46 -36.42 18.69
N SER A 38 14.07 -35.29 19.06
CA SER A 38 14.54 -35.03 20.42
C SER A 38 13.44 -34.36 21.22
N GLN A 39 13.02 -35.01 22.30
CA GLN A 39 12.17 -34.46 23.35
C GLN A 39 12.79 -33.16 23.89
N SER A 40 12.04 -32.06 23.81
CA SER A 40 12.43 -30.74 24.34
C SER A 40 12.42 -30.73 25.87
N THR A 41 13.49 -30.24 26.48
CA THR A 41 13.55 -29.87 27.90
C THR A 41 12.47 -28.83 28.24
N PRO A 42 11.90 -28.82 29.46
CA PRO A 42 10.90 -27.83 29.83
C PRO A 42 11.54 -26.44 29.87
N VAL A 43 11.10 -25.55 28.97
CA VAL A 43 11.42 -24.12 29.04
C VAL A 43 10.89 -23.59 30.37
N ASN A 44 11.79 -23.19 31.28
CA ASN A 44 11.42 -22.71 32.61
C ASN A 44 10.60 -21.41 32.49
N SER A 45 9.29 -21.47 32.73
CA SER A 45 8.27 -20.46 32.37
C SER A 45 8.34 -19.12 33.13
N SER A 46 9.42 -18.84 33.87
CA SER A 46 9.56 -17.56 34.57
C SER A 46 9.79 -16.44 33.56
N VAL A 47 8.85 -15.50 33.51
CA VAL A 47 8.97 -14.26 32.74
C VAL A 47 9.92 -13.33 33.50
N PRO A 48 10.94 -12.72 32.84
CA PRO A 48 11.78 -11.75 33.51
C PRO A 48 10.95 -10.59 34.05
N SER A 49 11.20 -10.16 35.29
CA SER A 49 10.43 -9.08 35.94
C SER A 49 10.52 -7.72 35.22
N SER A 50 11.51 -7.54 34.35
CA SER A 50 11.69 -6.34 33.53
C SER A 50 10.86 -6.31 32.25
N TRP A 51 10.21 -7.42 31.89
CA TRP A 51 9.42 -7.49 30.67
C TRP A 51 8.06 -6.80 30.86
N LEU A 52 7.65 -6.12 29.81
CA LEU A 52 6.33 -5.50 29.72
C LEU A 52 5.33 -6.53 29.21
N HIS A 53 4.05 -6.25 29.42
CA HIS A 53 2.98 -7.14 28.96
C HIS A 53 1.73 -6.40 28.49
N ASN A 54 1.04 -7.00 27.53
CA ASN A 54 -0.31 -6.64 27.10
C ASN A 54 -1.18 -7.89 27.05
N SER A 55 -2.49 -7.71 27.18
CA SER A 55 -3.47 -8.80 27.10
C SER A 55 -4.45 -8.55 25.96
N THR A 56 -4.80 -9.61 25.23
CA THR A 56 -5.87 -9.65 24.24
C THR A 56 -6.94 -10.65 24.70
N LYS A 57 -7.89 -11.04 23.83
CA LYS A 57 -8.90 -12.06 24.18
C LYS A 57 -8.25 -13.42 24.49
N TYR A 58 -7.27 -13.83 23.69
CA TYR A 58 -6.62 -15.14 23.83
C TYR A 58 -5.16 -15.10 24.26
N PHE A 59 -4.48 -13.95 24.18
CA PHE A 59 -3.04 -13.89 24.38
C PHE A 59 -2.65 -12.99 25.54
N GLU A 60 -1.72 -13.47 26.38
CA GLU A 60 -0.83 -12.62 27.17
C GLU A 60 0.47 -12.44 26.39
N VAL A 61 0.76 -11.21 25.95
CA VAL A 61 1.92 -10.89 25.12
C VAL A 61 2.98 -10.23 25.99
N TYR A 62 4.14 -10.89 26.14
CA TYR A 62 5.28 -10.43 26.91
C TYR A 62 6.43 -10.03 26.00
N TYR A 63 7.09 -8.91 26.30
CA TYR A 63 8.19 -8.41 25.50
C TYR A 63 9.16 -7.53 26.31
N PRO A 64 10.45 -7.46 25.96
CA PRO A 64 11.39 -6.53 26.58
C PRO A 64 11.13 -5.10 26.13
N ARG A 65 11.57 -4.12 26.93
CA ARG A 65 11.43 -2.68 26.63
C ARG A 65 11.98 -2.27 25.25
N GLU A 66 13.01 -2.95 24.78
CA GLU A 66 13.59 -2.77 23.43
C GLU A 66 12.55 -2.89 22.30
N VAL A 67 11.52 -3.74 22.47
CA VAL A 67 10.45 -3.89 21.47
C VAL A 67 9.62 -2.61 21.34
N LEU A 68 9.45 -1.82 22.41
CA LEU A 68 8.76 -0.52 22.33
C LEU A 68 9.66 0.60 21.83
N GLU A 69 10.95 0.55 22.19
CA GLU A 69 11.92 1.59 21.86
C GLU A 69 12.35 1.53 20.39
N ASN A 70 12.37 0.34 19.80
CA ASN A 70 12.59 0.16 18.37
C ASN A 70 11.26 0.35 17.59
N PRO A 71 11.15 1.38 16.72
CA PRO A 71 9.92 1.64 15.96
C PRO A 71 9.45 0.46 15.10
N VAL A 72 10.37 -0.33 14.55
CA VAL A 72 10.05 -1.52 13.73
C VAL A 72 9.38 -2.58 14.57
N PHE A 73 9.96 -2.90 15.72
CA PHE A 73 9.41 -3.90 16.63
C PHE A 73 8.09 -3.45 17.26
N HIS A 74 7.96 -2.16 17.60
CA HIS A 74 6.74 -1.61 18.16
C HIS A 74 5.56 -1.73 17.18
N THR A 75 5.78 -1.44 15.90
CA THR A 75 4.73 -1.63 14.89
C THR A 75 4.33 -3.10 14.75
N LYS A 76 5.27 -4.05 14.82
CA LYS A 76 4.95 -5.49 14.81
C LYS A 76 4.16 -5.95 16.04
N LEU A 77 4.52 -5.44 17.22
CA LEU A 77 3.73 -5.65 18.44
C LEU A 77 2.28 -5.14 18.23
N ASN A 78 2.11 -3.96 17.64
CA ASN A 78 0.78 -3.41 17.39
C ASN A 78 -0.03 -4.26 16.40
N ILE A 79 0.60 -4.78 15.33
CA ILE A 79 -0.05 -5.72 14.40
C ILE A 79 -0.55 -6.96 15.15
N LEU A 80 0.29 -7.52 16.03
CA LEU A 80 -0.07 -8.67 16.85
C LEU A 80 -1.29 -8.36 17.75
N LEU A 81 -1.24 -7.25 18.49
CA LEU A 81 -2.30 -6.89 19.44
C LEU A 81 -3.64 -6.59 18.76
N LEU A 82 -3.61 -6.12 17.51
CA LEU A 82 -4.82 -5.83 16.75
C LEU A 82 -5.43 -7.07 16.09
N GLY A 83 -4.60 -8.00 15.61
CA GLY A 83 -5.07 -9.06 14.72
C GLY A 83 -4.90 -10.51 15.19
N ALA A 84 -4.19 -10.76 16.29
CA ALA A 84 -3.91 -12.14 16.72
C ALA A 84 -5.17 -12.93 17.08
N ASP A 85 -6.15 -12.29 17.72
CA ASP A 85 -7.34 -12.98 18.25
C ASP A 85 -8.19 -13.61 17.13
N TYR A 86 -8.65 -12.82 16.15
CA TYR A 86 -9.45 -13.37 15.04
C TYR A 86 -8.64 -14.33 14.16
N THR A 87 -7.32 -14.13 14.07
CA THR A 87 -6.43 -15.01 13.30
C THR A 87 -6.40 -16.39 13.95
N TYR A 88 -6.23 -16.40 15.27
CA TYR A 88 -6.22 -17.63 16.06
C TYR A 88 -7.59 -18.32 16.05
N GLU A 89 -8.69 -17.58 16.17
CA GLU A 89 -10.04 -18.12 16.02
C GLU A 89 -10.25 -18.77 14.65
N SER A 90 -9.85 -18.09 13.58
CA SER A 90 -10.05 -18.60 12.23
C SER A 90 -9.22 -19.84 11.94
N PHE A 91 -7.95 -19.87 12.36
CA PHE A 91 -7.14 -21.09 12.23
C PHE A 91 -7.67 -22.21 13.11
N SER A 92 -8.13 -21.94 14.33
CA SER A 92 -8.65 -22.98 15.21
C SER A 92 -9.90 -23.64 14.62
N LYS A 93 -10.78 -22.85 13.98
CA LYS A 93 -11.92 -23.36 13.19
C LYS A 93 -11.48 -24.30 12.07
N LEU A 94 -10.43 -23.93 11.31
CA LEU A 94 -9.86 -24.77 10.25
C LEU A 94 -9.40 -26.13 10.77
N PHE A 95 -8.85 -26.19 11.98
CA PHE A 95 -8.36 -27.41 12.61
C PHE A 95 -9.40 -28.11 13.51
N HIS A 96 -10.65 -27.65 13.52
CA HIS A 96 -11.73 -28.14 14.39
C HIS A 96 -11.35 -28.16 15.88
N ARG A 97 -10.68 -27.10 16.33
CA ARG A 97 -10.26 -26.90 17.73
C ARG A 97 -10.85 -25.61 18.29
N GLU A 98 -11.07 -25.61 19.60
CA GLU A 98 -11.46 -24.40 20.32
C GLU A 98 -10.21 -23.59 20.71
N PRO A 99 -10.21 -22.26 20.52
CA PRO A 99 -9.11 -21.41 20.95
C PRO A 99 -8.98 -21.38 22.48
N GLU A 100 -7.79 -21.70 22.98
CA GLU A 100 -7.44 -21.60 24.40
C GLU A 100 -6.53 -20.40 24.71
N ARG A 101 -6.58 -19.91 25.95
CA ARG A 101 -5.64 -18.87 26.42
C ARG A 101 -4.20 -19.34 26.26
N ALA A 102 -3.38 -18.48 25.69
CA ALA A 102 -1.98 -18.73 25.36
C ALA A 102 -1.10 -17.53 25.75
N LYS A 103 0.22 -17.75 25.79
CA LYS A 103 1.20 -16.68 25.97
C LYS A 103 2.06 -16.52 24.74
N ILE A 104 2.41 -15.27 24.41
CA ILE A 104 3.36 -14.96 23.34
C ILE A 104 4.54 -14.22 23.97
N PHE A 105 5.75 -14.71 23.70
CA PHE A 105 7.01 -14.09 24.12
C PHE A 105 7.73 -13.54 22.89
N LEU A 106 7.83 -12.21 22.80
CA LEU A 106 8.55 -11.54 21.72
C LEU A 106 10.00 -11.29 22.11
N TYR A 107 10.92 -11.67 21.23
CA TYR A 107 12.35 -11.44 21.38
C TYR A 107 12.84 -10.45 20.32
N ALA A 108 13.75 -9.55 20.71
CA ALA A 108 14.33 -8.56 19.80
C ALA A 108 15.41 -9.17 18.85
N SER A 109 15.87 -10.40 19.13
CA SER A 109 16.83 -11.09 18.28
C SER A 109 16.68 -12.60 18.33
N LYS A 110 17.13 -13.25 17.24
CA LYS A 110 17.13 -14.71 17.12
C LYS A 110 18.03 -15.35 18.18
N ASP A 111 19.16 -14.73 18.49
CA ASP A 111 20.08 -15.21 19.52
C ASP A 111 19.44 -15.19 20.92
N SER A 112 18.67 -14.14 21.23
CA SER A 112 17.91 -14.09 22.49
C SER A 112 16.88 -15.22 22.60
N LEU A 113 16.19 -15.54 21.50
CA LEU A 113 15.25 -16.66 21.45
C LEU A 113 15.97 -18.01 21.57
N LYS A 114 17.08 -18.20 20.85
CA LYS A 114 17.89 -19.42 20.88
C LYS A 114 18.44 -19.68 22.29
N ASN A 115 18.92 -18.64 22.98
CA ASN A 115 19.39 -18.76 24.36
C ASN A 115 18.29 -19.24 25.32
N ARG A 116 17.02 -18.96 25.00
CA ARG A 116 15.87 -19.38 25.80
C ARG A 116 15.38 -20.80 25.47
N THR A 117 15.27 -21.10 24.18
CA THR A 117 14.61 -22.33 23.69
C THR A 117 15.60 -23.45 23.36
N GLY A 118 16.88 -23.13 23.18
CA GLY A 118 17.91 -24.04 22.67
C GLY A 118 17.84 -24.28 21.16
N ASP A 119 16.75 -23.85 20.50
CA ASP A 119 16.52 -24.07 19.07
C ASP A 119 17.05 -22.90 18.23
N ASN A 120 17.71 -23.21 17.11
CA ASN A 120 18.22 -22.22 16.17
C ASN A 120 17.13 -21.80 15.17
N SER A 121 15.97 -21.40 15.68
CA SER A 121 14.77 -21.03 14.93
C SER A 121 14.38 -19.58 15.23
N ILE A 122 13.63 -18.94 14.33
CA ILE A 122 13.04 -17.62 14.59
C ILE A 122 11.68 -17.71 15.31
N TRP A 123 11.05 -18.89 15.39
CA TRP A 123 9.91 -19.14 16.28
C TRP A 123 9.91 -20.58 16.83
N PHE A 124 9.28 -20.75 17.99
CA PHE A 124 9.06 -22.03 18.66
C PHE A 124 7.69 -22.03 19.33
N VAL A 125 6.95 -23.13 19.25
CA VAL A 125 5.64 -23.29 19.89
C VAL A 125 5.68 -24.46 20.85
N ASN A 126 5.37 -24.19 22.13
CA ASN A 126 5.15 -25.22 23.14
C ASN A 126 3.66 -25.54 23.21
N TYR A 127 3.28 -26.65 22.58
CA TYR A 127 1.88 -27.10 22.51
C TYR A 127 1.31 -27.57 23.86
N THR A 128 2.17 -27.92 24.81
CA THR A 128 1.73 -28.39 26.14
C THR A 128 1.41 -27.22 27.07
N SER A 129 2.18 -26.13 27.01
CA SER A 129 1.96 -24.93 27.83
C SER A 129 1.18 -23.82 27.11
N ASN A 130 0.79 -24.02 25.85
CA ASN A 130 0.19 -23.01 24.98
C ASN A 130 1.04 -21.73 24.92
N GLU A 131 2.33 -21.88 24.68
CA GLU A 131 3.28 -20.77 24.64
C GLU A 131 3.94 -20.64 23.26
N ILE A 132 3.88 -19.45 22.69
CA ILE A 132 4.60 -19.06 21.48
C ILE A 132 5.82 -18.24 21.89
N TYR A 133 6.96 -18.56 21.30
CA TYR A 133 8.21 -17.81 21.43
C TYR A 133 8.64 -17.39 20.02
N VAL A 134 8.80 -16.09 19.77
CA VAL A 134 9.10 -15.57 18.43
C VAL A 134 10.12 -14.45 18.49
N SER A 135 11.11 -14.51 17.60
CA SER A 135 12.05 -13.42 17.36
C SER A 135 11.48 -12.49 16.30
N LEU A 136 11.38 -11.22 16.62
CA LEU A 136 10.99 -10.19 15.66
C LEU A 136 12.12 -9.96 14.65
N ILE A 137 11.75 -9.84 13.38
CA ILE A 137 12.68 -9.64 12.28
C ILE A 137 12.83 -8.14 12.02
N ASN A 138 14.06 -7.61 12.06
CA ASN A 138 14.32 -6.18 11.84
C ASN A 138 14.53 -5.87 10.35
N ILE A 139 13.45 -5.84 9.58
CA ILE A 139 13.46 -5.39 8.18
C ILE A 139 12.85 -3.99 8.12
N THR A 140 13.62 -3.03 7.63
CA THR A 140 13.25 -1.61 7.62
C THR A 140 12.49 -1.17 6.37
N ARG A 141 12.56 -1.94 5.27
CA ARG A 141 11.97 -1.56 3.98
C ARG A 141 10.44 -1.56 4.01
N PHE A 142 9.85 -2.38 4.89
CA PHE A 142 8.42 -2.41 5.20
C PHE A 142 8.20 -2.98 6.61
N TYR A 143 7.25 -2.43 7.36
CA TYR A 143 6.88 -2.87 8.72
C TYR A 143 6.05 -4.17 8.74
N TYR A 144 6.31 -5.10 7.83
CA TYR A 144 5.59 -6.36 7.79
C TYR A 144 5.97 -7.25 8.98
N ALA A 145 5.01 -8.06 9.44
CA ALA A 145 5.21 -9.01 10.52
C ALA A 145 4.89 -10.45 10.08
N PRO A 146 5.41 -10.92 8.93
CA PRO A 146 5.09 -12.24 8.38
C PRO A 146 5.46 -13.36 9.35
N GLU A 147 6.44 -13.15 10.23
CA GLU A 147 6.87 -14.12 11.23
C GLU A 147 5.85 -14.40 12.34
N LEU A 148 4.82 -13.56 12.49
CA LEU A 148 3.81 -13.73 13.53
C LEU A 148 2.75 -14.77 13.16
N LEU A 149 2.47 -14.97 11.87
CA LEU A 149 1.42 -15.88 11.41
C LEU A 149 1.78 -17.36 11.58
N PRO A 150 2.97 -17.85 11.20
CA PRO A 150 3.34 -19.25 11.34
C PRO A 150 3.13 -19.84 12.75
N PRO A 151 3.63 -19.21 13.84
CA PRO A 151 3.45 -19.78 15.17
C PRO A 151 1.99 -19.76 15.66
N ILE A 152 1.16 -18.79 15.24
CA ILE A 152 -0.27 -18.76 15.58
C ILE A 152 -1.00 -19.92 14.88
N ALA A 153 -0.69 -20.18 13.61
CA ALA A 153 -1.24 -21.30 12.86
C ALA A 153 -0.85 -22.66 13.47
N GLU A 154 0.41 -22.81 13.89
CA GLU A 154 0.88 -24.03 14.58
C GLU A 154 0.22 -24.23 15.94
N LEU A 155 0.05 -23.16 16.73
CA LEU A 155 -0.67 -23.23 18.00
C LEU A 155 -2.12 -23.66 17.78
N ALA A 156 -2.80 -23.09 16.78
CA ALA A 156 -4.17 -23.45 16.43
C ALA A 156 -4.31 -24.91 15.97
N ALA A 157 -3.34 -25.42 15.21
CA ALA A 157 -3.26 -26.83 14.86
C ALA A 157 -2.89 -27.73 16.06
N GLY A 158 -2.20 -27.14 17.04
CA GLY A 158 -1.46 -27.77 18.13
C GLY A 158 -0.48 -28.84 17.68
N LYS A 159 0.10 -28.64 16.49
CA LYS A 159 1.18 -29.43 15.93
C LYS A 159 2.00 -28.57 14.97
N ARG A 160 3.20 -29.04 14.65
CA ARG A 160 4.03 -28.42 13.63
C ARG A 160 3.37 -28.56 12.25
N LEU A 161 3.36 -27.48 11.50
CA LEU A 161 2.85 -27.41 10.13
C LEU A 161 4.01 -27.32 9.11
N PRO A 162 3.79 -27.63 7.82
CA PRO A 162 4.81 -27.48 6.78
C PRO A 162 5.26 -26.03 6.64
N ASP A 163 6.58 -25.81 6.69
CA ASP A 163 7.16 -24.47 6.75
C ASP A 163 6.82 -23.62 5.51
N TYR A 164 6.83 -24.21 4.31
CA TYR A 164 6.51 -23.50 3.07
C TYR A 164 5.06 -23.00 3.01
N LEU A 165 4.11 -23.71 3.65
CA LEU A 165 2.72 -23.28 3.70
C LEU A 165 2.53 -22.17 4.74
N THR A 166 3.07 -22.33 5.95
CA THR A 166 2.85 -21.35 7.02
C THR A 166 3.61 -20.06 6.79
N VAL A 167 4.85 -20.14 6.29
CA VAL A 167 5.61 -18.96 5.85
C VAL A 167 4.95 -18.34 4.62
N GLY A 168 4.49 -19.15 3.66
CA GLY A 168 3.77 -18.66 2.49
C GLY A 168 2.49 -17.91 2.83
N LEU A 169 1.69 -18.39 3.80
CA LEU A 169 0.54 -17.65 4.34
C LEU A 169 0.96 -16.31 4.96
N GLY A 170 2.08 -16.30 5.69
CA GLY A 170 2.71 -15.10 6.21
C GLY A 170 3.03 -14.08 5.12
N THR A 171 3.77 -14.52 4.10
CA THR A 171 4.18 -13.73 2.94
C THR A 171 2.98 -13.20 2.16
N LEU A 172 1.99 -14.05 1.85
CA LEU A 172 0.76 -13.68 1.14
C LEU A 172 -0.03 -12.62 1.91
N ALA A 173 -0.08 -12.72 3.24
CA ALA A 173 -0.82 -11.76 4.06
C ALA A 173 -0.22 -10.34 4.05
N PHE A 174 1.07 -10.23 3.75
CA PHE A 174 1.81 -8.98 3.75
C PHE A 174 2.33 -8.55 2.38
N ASP A 175 2.03 -9.31 1.32
CA ASP A 175 2.38 -8.98 -0.06
C ASP A 175 3.89 -8.78 -0.24
N ILE A 176 4.69 -9.69 0.31
CA ILE A 176 6.16 -9.60 0.26
C ILE A 176 6.63 -10.04 -1.13
N PRO A 177 7.34 -9.18 -1.88
CA PRO A 177 7.78 -9.47 -3.25
C PRO A 177 8.86 -10.56 -3.28
N ALA A 178 8.94 -11.28 -4.40
CA ALA A 178 10.07 -12.15 -4.71
C ALA A 178 10.79 -11.67 -5.98
N ASN A 179 12.05 -11.25 -5.86
CA ASN A 179 12.85 -10.85 -7.02
C ASN A 179 13.32 -12.04 -7.86
N THR A 180 13.29 -13.25 -7.29
CA THR A 180 13.66 -14.51 -7.95
C THR A 180 12.80 -15.65 -7.39
N THR A 181 12.17 -16.43 -8.28
CA THR A 181 11.37 -17.60 -7.89
C THR A 181 12.26 -18.81 -7.65
N VAL A 182 12.05 -19.48 -6.52
CA VAL A 182 12.74 -20.74 -6.16
C VAL A 182 11.86 -21.93 -6.53
N ASN A 183 12.49 -23.03 -6.98
CA ASN A 183 11.80 -24.25 -7.33
C ASN A 183 10.98 -24.81 -6.14
N PRO A 184 9.70 -25.20 -6.34
CA PRO A 184 8.84 -25.78 -5.30
C PRO A 184 9.46 -26.95 -4.52
N GLU A 185 10.19 -27.86 -5.18
CA GLU A 185 10.85 -29.00 -4.52
C GLU A 185 11.87 -28.55 -3.47
N THR A 186 12.57 -27.44 -3.75
CA THR A 186 13.52 -26.84 -2.80
C THR A 186 12.77 -26.23 -1.61
N LEU A 187 11.63 -25.58 -1.84
CA LEU A 187 10.80 -25.01 -0.78
C LEU A 187 10.23 -26.09 0.16
N TYR A 188 9.90 -27.27 -0.35
CA TYR A 188 9.41 -28.39 0.46
C TYR A 188 10.45 -28.93 1.45
N GLN A 189 11.74 -28.76 1.16
CA GLN A 189 12.83 -29.36 1.93
C GLN A 189 13.58 -28.35 2.81
N VAL A 190 13.54 -27.06 2.46
CA VAL A 190 14.29 -26.02 3.18
C VAL A 190 13.63 -25.67 4.52
N ASN A 191 14.45 -25.52 5.56
CA ASN A 191 13.99 -25.02 6.85
C ASN A 191 13.87 -23.49 6.81
N LEU A 192 12.66 -22.99 6.55
CA LEU A 192 12.38 -21.55 6.49
C LEU A 192 12.41 -20.86 7.87
N ARG A 193 12.50 -21.62 8.97
CA ARG A 193 12.63 -21.08 10.33
C ARG A 193 14.04 -20.68 10.70
N ASN A 194 15.04 -21.07 9.91
CA ASN A 194 16.44 -20.72 10.15
C ASN A 194 16.67 -19.20 10.12
N GLY A 195 15.82 -18.44 9.44
CA GLY A 195 15.95 -17.00 9.34
C GLY A 195 15.10 -16.46 8.21
N TYR A 196 14.93 -15.14 8.20
CA TYR A 196 14.33 -14.45 7.07
C TYR A 196 15.24 -14.53 5.85
N ASN A 197 14.68 -14.97 4.73
CA ASN A 197 15.30 -14.84 3.43
C ASN A 197 14.20 -14.40 2.45
N GLU A 198 14.32 -13.18 1.93
CA GLU A 198 13.29 -12.55 1.10
C GLU A 198 12.93 -13.39 -0.12
N SER A 199 13.91 -13.95 -0.84
CA SER A 199 13.65 -14.83 -1.99
C SER A 199 12.90 -16.10 -1.61
N LEU A 200 13.32 -16.79 -0.55
CA LEU A 200 12.67 -18.04 -0.11
C LEU A 200 11.26 -17.78 0.43
N TRP A 201 11.09 -16.74 1.25
CA TRP A 201 9.80 -16.39 1.84
C TRP A 201 8.83 -15.86 0.78
N GLY A 202 9.31 -15.00 -0.12
CA GLY A 202 8.58 -14.51 -1.28
C GLY A 202 8.13 -15.65 -2.19
N SER A 203 9.03 -16.58 -2.50
CA SER A 203 8.70 -17.77 -3.31
C SER A 203 7.67 -18.67 -2.62
N ALA A 204 7.73 -18.82 -1.29
CA ALA A 204 6.71 -19.55 -0.54
C ALA A 204 5.33 -18.87 -0.64
N GLY A 205 5.28 -17.53 -0.61
CA GLY A 205 4.04 -16.77 -0.85
C GLY A 205 3.49 -16.98 -2.25
N ILE A 206 4.32 -16.85 -3.28
CA ILE A 206 3.96 -17.13 -4.68
C ILE A 206 3.41 -18.55 -4.84
N LEU A 207 4.02 -19.54 -4.19
CA LEU A 207 3.57 -20.91 -4.25
C LEU A 207 2.18 -21.09 -3.60
N VAL A 208 1.95 -20.49 -2.44
CA VAL A 208 0.63 -20.52 -1.77
C VAL A 208 -0.42 -19.80 -2.61
N GLU A 209 -0.07 -18.66 -3.20
CA GLU A 209 -0.93 -17.94 -4.12
C GLU A 209 -1.30 -18.80 -5.34
N TYR A 210 -0.31 -19.41 -5.99
CA TYR A 210 -0.53 -20.34 -7.09
C TYR A 210 -1.45 -21.51 -6.69
N ILE A 211 -1.26 -22.08 -5.50
CA ILE A 211 -2.13 -23.15 -5.00
C ILE A 211 -3.58 -22.65 -4.87
N LEU A 212 -3.78 -21.46 -4.32
CA LEU A 212 -5.10 -20.83 -4.23
C LEU A 212 -5.70 -20.57 -5.62
N GLN A 213 -4.90 -20.07 -6.56
CA GLN A 213 -5.33 -19.73 -7.91
C GLN A 213 -5.72 -20.96 -8.73
N LYS A 214 -4.92 -22.03 -8.64
CA LYS A 214 -5.09 -23.24 -9.47
C LYS A 214 -6.00 -24.28 -8.84
N TYR A 215 -5.90 -24.47 -7.52
CA TYR A 215 -6.56 -25.59 -6.81
C TYR A 215 -7.61 -25.14 -5.79
N GLY A 216 -7.67 -23.84 -5.45
CA GLY A 216 -8.66 -23.27 -4.54
C GLY A 216 -8.32 -23.42 -3.06
N GLY A 217 -9.04 -22.70 -2.20
CA GLY A 217 -8.74 -22.64 -0.76
C GLY A 217 -9.03 -23.95 0.02
N ASN A 218 -9.95 -24.79 -0.47
CA ASN A 218 -10.19 -26.12 0.12
C ASN A 218 -8.94 -27.00 0.00
N GLU A 219 -8.21 -26.87 -1.11
CA GLU A 219 -6.96 -27.59 -1.28
C GLU A 219 -5.90 -27.12 -0.31
N LEU A 220 -5.73 -25.80 -0.17
CA LEU A 220 -4.80 -25.23 0.80
C LEU A 220 -5.12 -25.69 2.23
N ALA A 221 -6.40 -25.73 2.61
CA ALA A 221 -6.85 -26.28 3.89
C ALA A 221 -6.44 -27.76 4.08
N ASN A 222 -6.63 -28.61 3.08
CA ASN A 222 -6.22 -30.02 3.13
C ASN A 222 -4.70 -30.19 3.27
N LEU A 223 -3.92 -29.33 2.59
CA LEU A 223 -2.46 -29.32 2.71
C LEU A 223 -2.01 -28.88 4.10
N LEU A 224 -2.63 -27.84 4.67
CA LEU A 224 -2.35 -27.36 6.03
C LEU A 224 -2.68 -28.42 7.09
N THR A 225 -3.71 -29.23 6.90
CA THR A 225 -4.03 -30.31 7.84
C THR A 225 -3.09 -31.52 7.72
N GLY A 226 -2.24 -31.55 6.68
CA GLY A 226 -1.16 -32.53 6.48
C GLY A 226 -1.61 -33.79 5.75
N GLN A 227 -2.63 -33.70 4.90
CA GLN A 227 -3.21 -34.86 4.22
C GLN A 227 -2.45 -35.29 2.95
N ARG A 228 -1.64 -34.41 2.35
CA ARG A 228 -0.79 -34.70 1.17
C ARG A 228 0.23 -33.59 0.90
N VAL A 229 1.10 -33.79 -0.09
CA VAL A 229 1.95 -32.77 -0.72
C VAL A 229 1.58 -32.73 -2.20
N LEU A 230 1.40 -31.54 -2.78
CA LEU A 230 1.20 -31.39 -4.22
C LEU A 230 2.54 -31.47 -4.94
N ASP A 231 2.58 -32.20 -6.05
CA ASP A 231 3.71 -32.20 -6.98
C ASP A 231 3.49 -31.05 -7.99
N ILE A 232 4.24 -29.96 -7.81
CA ILE A 232 4.14 -28.75 -8.65
C ILE A 232 5.50 -28.55 -9.31
N SER A 233 5.54 -28.62 -10.64
CA SER A 233 6.77 -28.41 -11.39
C SER A 233 7.18 -26.94 -11.43
N GLN A 234 8.48 -26.68 -11.55
CA GLN A 234 8.99 -25.31 -11.72
C GLN A 234 8.42 -24.64 -12.98
N SER A 235 8.32 -25.38 -14.10
CA SER A 235 7.76 -24.85 -15.35
C SER A 235 6.31 -24.40 -15.20
N GLU A 236 5.48 -25.15 -14.46
CA GLU A 236 4.09 -24.74 -14.24
C GLU A 236 3.99 -23.44 -13.42
N LEU A 237 4.88 -23.26 -12.44
CA LEU A 237 4.92 -22.04 -11.64
C LEU A 237 5.45 -20.84 -12.44
N GLU A 238 6.44 -21.05 -13.30
CA GLU A 238 6.98 -20.04 -14.20
C GLU A 238 5.95 -19.62 -15.27
N ASP A 239 5.23 -20.57 -15.86
CA ASP A 239 4.12 -20.31 -16.78
C ASP A 239 3.03 -19.48 -16.10
N TYR A 240 2.69 -19.84 -14.86
CA TYR A 240 1.77 -19.05 -14.04
C TYR A 240 2.27 -17.61 -13.90
N LEU A 241 3.50 -17.39 -13.42
CA LEU A 241 4.05 -16.05 -13.23
C LEU A 241 4.04 -15.23 -14.54
N ASN A 242 4.47 -15.83 -15.65
CA ASN A 242 4.47 -15.17 -16.96
C ASN A 242 3.05 -14.81 -17.44
N SER A 243 2.05 -15.63 -17.10
CA SER A 243 0.64 -15.39 -17.42
C SER A 243 -0.05 -14.38 -16.49
N THR A 244 0.31 -14.34 -15.20
CA THR A 244 -0.31 -13.51 -14.17
C THR A 244 0.22 -12.08 -14.21
N PHE A 245 1.51 -11.89 -14.50
CA PHE A 245 2.07 -10.56 -14.80
C PHE A 245 1.47 -9.92 -16.07
N SER A 246 0.75 -10.69 -16.90
CA SER A 246 0.13 -10.17 -18.11
C SER A 246 -1.40 -10.11 -18.10
N LYS A 247 -2.15 -10.95 -17.36
CA LYS A 247 -3.59 -11.15 -17.72
C LYS A 247 -4.63 -11.53 -16.65
N VAL A 248 -4.35 -11.69 -15.36
CA VAL A 248 -5.42 -12.06 -14.40
C VAL A 248 -6.05 -10.83 -13.75
N THR A 249 -6.75 -10.04 -14.54
CA THR A 249 -7.68 -9.02 -14.01
C THR A 249 -8.98 -9.74 -13.64
N VAL A 250 -9.32 -9.83 -12.35
CA VAL A 250 -10.69 -10.16 -11.94
C VAL A 250 -11.57 -8.96 -12.31
N ARG A 251 -12.07 -8.96 -13.54
CA ARG A 251 -12.92 -7.87 -14.02
C ARG A 251 -14.32 -8.03 -13.43
N ALA A 252 -14.53 -7.57 -12.20
CA ALA A 252 -15.88 -7.24 -11.75
C ALA A 252 -16.43 -6.19 -12.72
N SER A 253 -17.45 -6.56 -13.48
CA SER A 253 -17.95 -5.70 -14.57
C SER A 253 -18.81 -4.55 -14.03
N GLN A 254 -19.40 -4.73 -12.84
CA GLN A 254 -20.21 -3.74 -12.14
C GLN A 254 -20.21 -4.02 -10.63
N MET A 255 -19.14 -3.64 -9.93
CA MET A 255 -19.13 -3.70 -8.48
C MET A 255 -19.83 -2.46 -7.91
N ASN A 256 -20.92 -2.65 -7.15
CA ASN A 256 -21.47 -1.63 -6.26
C ASN A 256 -20.95 -1.88 -4.85
N LEU A 257 -20.09 -0.99 -4.38
CA LEU A 257 -19.55 -1.04 -3.04
C LEU A 257 -20.45 -0.28 -2.07
N GLU A 258 -21.24 -0.98 -1.24
CA GLU A 258 -22.02 -0.35 -0.15
C GLU A 258 -21.29 -0.47 1.18
N ILE A 259 -20.75 0.63 1.72
CA ILE A 259 -20.03 0.64 3.01
C ILE A 259 -20.87 1.41 4.02
N THR A 260 -21.16 0.79 5.17
CA THR A 260 -21.99 1.38 6.25
C THR A 260 -21.25 1.61 7.57
N PRO A 261 -20.15 2.38 7.60
CA PRO A 261 -19.33 2.52 8.80
C PRO A 261 -20.08 3.34 9.87
N ARG A 262 -20.06 2.86 11.12
CA ARG A 262 -20.49 3.63 12.30
C ARG A 262 -19.28 4.26 12.97
N MET A 263 -19.15 5.58 12.90
CA MET A 263 -17.98 6.33 13.40
C MET A 263 -18.44 7.48 14.29
N PHE A 264 -17.92 7.55 15.51
CA PHE A 264 -18.23 8.61 16.47
C PHE A 264 -16.92 9.24 17.02
N PRO A 265 -16.27 10.12 16.22
CA PRO A 265 -15.00 10.74 16.61
C PRO A 265 -15.05 11.45 17.98
N GLU A 266 -16.11 12.22 18.23
CA GLU A 266 -16.32 12.99 19.47
C GLU A 266 -16.38 12.10 20.72
N GLU A 267 -16.95 10.89 20.59
CA GLU A 267 -17.04 9.93 21.70
C GLU A 267 -15.74 9.13 21.89
N LYS A 268 -14.75 9.30 20.99
CA LYS A 268 -13.57 8.44 20.88
C LYS A 268 -13.97 6.96 20.94
N LYS A 269 -15.06 6.61 20.25
CA LYS A 269 -15.50 5.23 20.05
C LYS A 269 -15.24 4.86 18.60
N GLY A 270 -14.05 4.33 18.36
CA GLY A 270 -13.61 3.79 17.07
C GLY A 270 -13.98 2.32 16.86
N LEU A 271 -15.19 1.91 17.26
CA LEU A 271 -15.74 0.60 16.93
C LEU A 271 -16.48 0.72 15.61
N LEU A 272 -15.77 0.45 14.53
CA LEU A 272 -16.35 0.33 13.21
C LEU A 272 -17.20 -0.95 13.19
N ASN A 273 -18.47 -0.83 12.83
CA ASN A 273 -19.23 -1.97 12.30
C ASN A 273 -19.48 -1.63 10.85
N GLY A 274 -19.07 -2.50 9.94
CA GLY A 274 -19.23 -2.32 8.51
C GLY A 274 -19.94 -3.51 7.89
N THR A 275 -20.77 -3.24 6.90
CA THR A 275 -21.13 -4.22 5.88
C THR A 275 -20.55 -3.69 4.58
N VAL A 276 -19.97 -4.59 3.79
CA VAL A 276 -19.50 -4.31 2.44
C VAL A 276 -20.20 -5.26 1.48
N LEU A 277 -20.89 -4.71 0.50
CA LEU A 277 -21.52 -5.47 -0.58
C LEU A 277 -20.67 -5.37 -1.84
N TYR A 278 -20.48 -6.51 -2.50
CA TYR A 278 -19.88 -6.69 -3.81
C TYR A 278 -20.96 -7.27 -4.72
N SER A 279 -21.09 -6.74 -5.93
CA SER A 279 -22.01 -7.22 -6.96
C SER A 279 -21.31 -7.31 -8.31
N GLY A 280 -21.85 -8.08 -9.26
CA GLY A 280 -21.27 -8.22 -10.60
C GLY A 280 -19.87 -8.84 -10.59
N ILE A 281 -19.61 -9.74 -9.64
CA ILE A 281 -18.33 -10.45 -9.49
C ILE A 281 -18.17 -11.42 -10.68
N ASN A 282 -17.06 -11.32 -11.40
CA ASN A 282 -16.67 -12.29 -12.43
C ASN A 282 -15.26 -12.78 -12.10
N ALA A 283 -15.17 -13.67 -11.12
CA ALA A 283 -13.91 -14.12 -10.55
C ALA A 283 -13.35 -15.37 -11.25
N SER A 284 -12.02 -15.47 -11.26
CA SER A 284 -11.30 -16.74 -11.37
C SER A 284 -11.41 -17.51 -10.03
N SER A 285 -10.75 -18.66 -9.92
CA SER A 285 -11.01 -19.77 -8.97
C SER A 285 -11.06 -19.49 -7.45
N PHE A 286 -10.87 -18.25 -6.97
CA PHE A 286 -10.93 -17.86 -5.55
C PHE A 286 -11.19 -16.35 -5.40
N LEU A 287 -11.65 -15.92 -4.20
CA LEU A 287 -11.68 -14.50 -3.83
C LEU A 287 -10.66 -14.27 -2.71
N LEU A 288 -9.67 -13.40 -2.98
CA LEU A 288 -8.73 -12.91 -1.98
C LEU A 288 -9.10 -11.49 -1.60
N PHE A 289 -9.23 -11.28 -0.29
CA PHE A 289 -9.47 -9.97 0.28
C PHE A 289 -8.27 -9.53 1.11
N ARG A 290 -7.68 -8.39 0.78
CA ARG A 290 -6.73 -7.70 1.67
C ARG A 290 -7.52 -6.91 2.70
N LYS A 291 -6.99 -6.70 3.89
CA LYS A 291 -7.62 -5.82 4.88
C LYS A 291 -6.57 -5.30 5.83
N ASN A 292 -6.88 -4.20 6.51
CA ASN A 292 -6.06 -3.78 7.63
C ASN A 292 -6.24 -4.76 8.80
N VAL A 293 -5.18 -4.93 9.59
CA VAL A 293 -5.18 -5.80 10.79
C VAL A 293 -6.22 -5.37 11.83
N ARG A 294 -6.69 -4.12 11.78
CA ARG A 294 -7.77 -3.59 12.62
C ARG A 294 -9.14 -4.16 12.27
N LEU A 295 -9.33 -4.65 11.04
CA LEU A 295 -10.60 -5.17 10.56
C LEU A 295 -10.72 -6.67 10.88
N ASP A 296 -11.84 -7.05 11.46
CA ASP A 296 -12.23 -8.42 11.78
C ASP A 296 -13.52 -8.78 11.05
N VAL A 297 -13.46 -9.69 10.08
CA VAL A 297 -14.65 -10.14 9.33
C VAL A 297 -15.38 -11.20 10.13
N ASN A 298 -16.65 -10.91 10.41
CA ASN A 298 -17.53 -11.70 11.25
C ASN A 298 -18.40 -12.66 10.43
N GLU A 299 -18.81 -12.27 9.24
CA GLU A 299 -19.68 -13.06 8.35
C GLU A 299 -19.36 -12.76 6.90
N ILE A 300 -19.44 -13.80 6.05
CA ILE A 300 -19.41 -13.67 4.60
C ILE A 300 -20.59 -14.42 4.01
N LYS A 301 -21.30 -13.78 3.09
CA LYS A 301 -22.34 -14.41 2.27
C LYS A 301 -21.98 -14.31 0.80
N LEU A 302 -21.98 -15.44 0.10
CA LEU A 302 -21.89 -15.50 -1.35
C LEU A 302 -23.30 -15.78 -1.89
N ASP A 303 -23.83 -14.89 -2.72
CA ASP A 303 -25.21 -14.95 -3.23
C ASP A 303 -26.26 -15.20 -2.14
N GLY A 304 -26.08 -14.53 -0.99
CA GLY A 304 -26.95 -14.64 0.18
C GLY A 304 -26.67 -15.85 1.09
N ASN A 305 -25.81 -16.79 0.69
CA ASN A 305 -25.50 -17.99 1.47
C ASN A 305 -24.26 -17.81 2.34
N SER A 306 -24.37 -18.09 3.64
CA SER A 306 -23.24 -18.06 4.56
C SER A 306 -22.12 -18.99 4.07
N THR A 307 -20.91 -18.44 3.95
CA THR A 307 -19.76 -19.11 3.35
C THR A 307 -18.62 -19.20 4.36
N PRO A 308 -18.04 -20.38 4.60
CA PRO A 308 -16.83 -20.51 5.40
C PRO A 308 -15.65 -19.74 4.79
N PHE A 309 -14.83 -19.14 5.63
CA PHE A 309 -13.66 -18.39 5.19
C PHE A 309 -12.49 -18.58 6.15
N LEU A 310 -11.29 -18.34 5.63
CA LEU A 310 -10.07 -18.28 6.44
C LEU A 310 -9.62 -16.83 6.53
N GLN A 311 -9.57 -16.30 7.75
CA GLN A 311 -9.08 -14.98 8.04
C GLN A 311 -7.80 -15.04 8.88
N ALA A 312 -6.76 -14.44 8.34
CA ALA A 312 -5.58 -14.00 9.06
C ALA A 312 -5.48 -12.46 8.91
N PHE A 313 -4.27 -11.93 8.82
CA PHE A 313 -4.07 -10.53 8.46
C PHE A 313 -4.58 -10.21 7.02
N THR A 314 -4.78 -11.22 6.19
CA THR A 314 -5.63 -11.20 4.98
C THR A 314 -6.79 -12.18 5.09
N LEU A 315 -7.79 -12.04 4.22
CA LEU A 315 -8.97 -12.86 4.18
C LEU A 315 -8.99 -13.65 2.86
N THR A 316 -9.15 -14.98 2.93
CA THR A 316 -9.28 -15.84 1.75
C THR A 316 -10.60 -16.59 1.81
N ILE A 317 -11.35 -16.53 0.71
CA ILE A 317 -12.55 -17.35 0.53
C ILE A 317 -12.21 -18.47 -0.46
N PRO A 318 -12.32 -19.75 -0.06
CA PRO A 318 -12.33 -20.83 -1.03
C PRO A 318 -13.59 -20.70 -1.89
N LEU A 319 -13.45 -20.33 -3.16
CA LEU A 319 -14.56 -20.53 -4.09
C LEU A 319 -14.66 -22.03 -4.39
N THR A 320 -15.90 -22.53 -4.38
CA THR A 320 -16.21 -23.83 -4.97
C THR A 320 -16.38 -23.64 -6.49
N GLU A 321 -16.74 -24.69 -7.24
CA GLU A 321 -17.03 -24.61 -8.69
C GLU A 321 -18.08 -23.53 -9.06
N VAL A 322 -18.78 -22.97 -8.07
CA VAL A 322 -19.73 -21.86 -8.20
C VAL A 322 -19.00 -20.52 -8.17
N ARG A 323 -19.15 -19.74 -9.25
CA ARG A 323 -18.72 -18.35 -9.33
C ARG A 323 -19.85 -17.46 -8.79
N PRO A 324 -19.66 -16.76 -7.66
CA PRO A 324 -20.72 -15.96 -7.10
C PRO A 324 -20.91 -14.67 -7.90
N ASP A 325 -22.15 -14.22 -8.03
CA ASP A 325 -22.46 -12.91 -8.62
C ASP A 325 -22.27 -11.78 -7.59
N SER A 326 -22.41 -12.10 -6.31
CA SER A 326 -22.35 -11.17 -5.19
C SER A 326 -21.65 -11.72 -3.95
N ALA A 327 -21.00 -10.83 -3.20
CA ALA A 327 -20.42 -11.14 -1.90
C ALA A 327 -20.77 -10.05 -0.89
N GLU A 328 -21.30 -10.43 0.26
CA GLU A 328 -21.58 -9.53 1.38
C GLU A 328 -20.66 -9.90 2.53
N LEU A 329 -19.85 -8.96 3.01
CA LEU A 329 -18.99 -9.18 4.18
C LEU A 329 -19.45 -8.26 5.31
N ARG A 330 -19.63 -8.81 6.50
CA ARG A 330 -19.86 -8.06 7.73
C ARG A 330 -18.61 -8.10 8.57
N TYR A 331 -18.16 -6.95 9.06
CA TYR A 331 -16.91 -6.84 9.78
C TYR A 331 -16.98 -5.78 10.87
N THR A 332 -16.10 -5.94 11.84
CA THR A 332 -15.83 -4.97 12.90
C THR A 332 -14.45 -4.38 12.72
N GLY A 333 -14.22 -3.17 13.21
CA GLY A 333 -12.90 -2.56 13.26
C GLY A 333 -12.68 -1.88 14.61
N ASP A 334 -11.50 -2.07 15.19
CA ASP A 334 -11.14 -1.43 16.46
C ASP A 334 -9.98 -0.45 16.27
N TYR A 335 -10.35 0.82 16.12
CA TYR A 335 -9.42 1.93 15.95
C TYR A 335 -8.98 2.53 17.28
N MET A 336 -9.43 1.98 18.41
CA MET A 336 -9.12 2.46 19.76
C MET A 336 -7.96 1.71 20.41
N LYS A 337 -7.75 0.45 20.06
CA LYS A 337 -6.75 -0.44 20.67
C LYS A 337 -5.30 0.03 20.51
N VAL A 338 -4.97 0.79 19.45
CA VAL A 338 -3.60 1.25 19.20
C VAL A 338 -3.61 2.65 18.60
N ARG A 339 -3.04 3.63 19.33
CA ARG A 339 -3.02 5.03 18.89
C ARG A 339 -2.03 5.34 17.76
N LYS A 340 -1.11 4.44 17.43
CA LYS A 340 -0.10 4.63 16.37
C LYS A 340 0.43 3.28 15.88
N VAL A 341 -0.21 2.67 14.89
CA VAL A 341 0.51 1.77 13.99
C VAL A 341 1.30 2.73 13.08
N ILE A 342 2.57 2.95 13.39
CA ILE A 342 3.42 3.87 12.62
C ILE A 342 4.01 3.07 11.47
N PRO A 343 3.54 3.18 10.22
CA PRO A 343 4.49 3.11 9.12
C PRO A 343 5.43 4.32 9.28
N MET A 344 6.73 4.13 9.50
CA MET A 344 7.66 5.22 9.11
C MET A 344 7.56 5.33 7.60
N GLY A 345 7.38 6.56 7.14
CA GLY A 345 6.98 6.91 5.80
C GLY A 345 5.89 7.95 5.91
N GLU A 346 6.02 9.03 5.18
CA GLU A 346 5.15 10.22 5.21
C GLU A 346 3.79 9.95 4.55
N TYR A 347 3.25 8.75 4.75
CA TYR A 347 1.95 8.35 4.25
C TYR A 347 0.86 8.81 5.21
N LEU A 348 -0.17 9.40 4.62
CA LEU A 348 -1.40 9.78 5.29
C LEU A 348 -1.93 8.60 6.14
N GLN A 349 -1.89 8.76 7.47
CA GLN A 349 -2.32 7.72 8.40
C GLN A 349 -3.84 7.81 8.57
N SER A 350 -4.55 6.73 8.27
CA SER A 350 -5.95 6.63 8.67
C SER A 350 -6.05 6.58 10.20
N GLY A 351 -7.04 7.27 10.75
CA GLY A 351 -7.26 7.34 12.19
C GLY A 351 -8.08 8.55 12.60
N PHE A 352 -8.09 8.78 13.92
CA PHE A 352 -8.74 9.93 14.54
C PHE A 352 -7.76 11.08 14.73
N PHE A 353 -8.21 12.28 14.43
CA PHE A 353 -7.51 13.55 14.57
C PHE A 353 -8.44 14.50 15.31
N GLY A 354 -8.27 14.60 16.63
CA GLY A 354 -9.21 15.35 17.48
C GLY A 354 -10.63 14.77 17.38
N ASP A 355 -11.58 15.59 16.95
CA ASP A 355 -12.99 15.26 16.71
C ASP A 355 -13.28 14.94 15.23
N SER A 356 -12.23 14.76 14.44
CA SER A 356 -12.30 14.33 13.05
C SER A 356 -11.69 12.94 12.88
N ALA A 357 -11.99 12.29 11.76
CA ALA A 357 -11.39 11.04 11.34
C ALA A 357 -11.13 11.07 9.84
N PHE A 358 -10.06 10.39 9.45
CA PHE A 358 -9.76 10.11 8.06
C PHE A 358 -9.54 8.62 7.89
N LEU A 359 -10.21 8.02 6.92
CA LEU A 359 -10.04 6.62 6.57
C LEU A 359 -9.78 6.49 5.07
N ARG A 360 -9.02 5.47 4.67
CA ARG A 360 -8.82 5.08 3.28
C ARG A 360 -8.65 3.57 3.12
N ASP A 361 -9.02 3.06 1.96
CA ASP A 361 -8.60 1.75 1.43
C ASP A 361 -8.90 0.58 2.37
N LEU A 362 -7.87 -0.21 2.68
CA LEU A 362 -7.89 -1.37 3.55
C LEU A 362 -8.35 -1.06 4.98
N GLU A 363 -8.41 0.21 5.37
CA GLU A 363 -8.92 0.66 6.67
C GLU A 363 -10.44 0.88 6.62
N LEU A 364 -11.05 1.02 5.45
CA LEU A 364 -12.50 1.19 5.36
C LEU A 364 -13.23 -0.14 5.31
N PHE A 365 -12.72 -1.09 4.53
CA PHE A 365 -13.36 -2.38 4.29
C PHE A 365 -12.34 -3.45 3.89
N PRO A 366 -12.64 -4.76 4.09
CA PRO A 366 -11.90 -5.84 3.48
C PRO A 366 -12.05 -5.76 1.96
N PHE A 367 -10.93 -5.69 1.28
CA PHE A 367 -10.74 -5.28 -0.09
C PHE A 367 -10.49 -6.45 -1.03
N MET A 368 -11.28 -6.64 -2.08
CA MET A 368 -11.05 -7.72 -3.05
C MET A 368 -9.90 -7.37 -4.01
N THR A 369 -8.86 -8.21 -4.07
CA THR A 369 -7.74 -8.01 -5.01
C THR A 369 -8.19 -8.12 -6.46
N HIS A 370 -7.47 -7.45 -7.37
CA HIS A 370 -7.71 -7.51 -8.81
C HIS A 370 -9.07 -7.01 -9.29
N SER A 371 -9.70 -6.06 -8.59
CA SER A 371 -11.04 -5.56 -8.91
C SER A 371 -11.04 -4.19 -9.61
N LEU A 372 -11.81 -4.08 -10.69
CA LEU A 372 -12.21 -2.80 -11.29
C LEU A 372 -13.60 -2.42 -10.76
N ILE A 373 -13.69 -1.39 -9.91
CA ILE A 373 -14.95 -0.86 -9.41
C ILE A 373 -15.44 0.24 -10.34
N ASN A 374 -16.58 0.05 -11.00
CA ASN A 374 -17.18 1.10 -11.83
C ASN A 374 -18.08 2.06 -11.03
N ARG A 375 -18.53 1.65 -9.83
CA ARG A 375 -19.44 2.45 -9.02
C ARG A 375 -19.30 2.18 -7.52
N THR A 376 -19.16 3.23 -6.73
CA THR A 376 -19.11 3.15 -5.26
C THR A 376 -20.31 3.85 -4.66
N ILE A 377 -20.96 3.22 -3.68
CA ILE A 377 -22.06 3.77 -2.88
C ILE A 377 -21.67 3.77 -1.40
N LEU A 378 -21.03 4.81 -0.91
CA LEU A 378 -20.65 4.91 0.49
C LEU A 378 -21.82 5.48 1.32
N THR A 379 -22.23 4.82 2.42
CA THR A 379 -23.26 5.33 3.35
C THR A 379 -22.71 5.39 4.77
N VAL A 380 -22.18 6.53 5.20
CA VAL A 380 -21.57 6.66 6.54
C VAL A 380 -22.64 6.95 7.60
N HIS A 381 -22.62 6.18 8.69
CA HIS A 381 -23.45 6.43 9.88
C HIS A 381 -22.62 7.18 10.93
N THR A 382 -22.80 8.49 11.01
CA THR A 382 -22.08 9.38 11.94
C THR A 382 -22.98 10.54 12.39
N HIS A 383 -22.65 11.18 13.50
CA HIS A 383 -23.26 12.46 13.92
C HIS A 383 -22.61 13.68 13.25
N ALA A 384 -21.43 13.50 12.66
CA ALA A 384 -20.67 14.53 11.96
C ALA A 384 -20.99 14.54 10.45
N GLU A 385 -20.33 15.42 9.70
CA GLU A 385 -20.39 15.44 8.24
C GLU A 385 -19.38 14.46 7.64
N THR A 386 -19.65 14.01 6.42
CA THR A 386 -18.77 13.14 5.64
C THR A 386 -18.40 13.80 4.32
N VAL A 387 -17.12 13.78 3.95
CA VAL A 387 -16.66 14.14 2.60
C VAL A 387 -15.99 12.92 1.97
N ALA A 388 -16.48 12.50 0.80
CA ALA A 388 -16.01 11.32 0.08
C ALA A 388 -16.10 11.51 -1.45
N PRO A 389 -15.49 10.63 -2.27
CA PRO A 389 -15.48 10.80 -3.72
C PRO A 389 -16.89 10.78 -4.34
N GLY A 390 -17.03 11.49 -5.46
CA GLY A 390 -18.30 11.57 -6.18
C GLY A 390 -19.27 12.60 -5.59
N ARG A 391 -20.57 12.30 -5.63
CA ARG A 391 -21.64 13.21 -5.21
C ARG A 391 -22.38 12.70 -3.99
N GLU A 392 -22.75 13.59 -3.09
CA GLU A 392 -23.67 13.28 -2.00
C GLU A 392 -25.10 13.19 -2.55
N VAL A 393 -25.79 12.06 -2.33
CA VAL A 393 -27.18 11.82 -2.80
C VAL A 393 -28.20 11.92 -1.67
N SER A 394 -27.76 11.79 -0.43
CA SER A 394 -28.49 12.07 0.81
C SER A 394 -27.47 12.25 1.93
N PRO A 395 -27.81 12.82 3.10
CA PRO A 395 -26.84 13.06 4.17
C PRO A 395 -25.97 11.83 4.47
N ASN A 396 -24.65 12.02 4.37
CA ASN A 396 -23.60 11.00 4.55
C ASN A 396 -23.65 9.82 3.57
N LYS A 397 -24.42 9.92 2.47
CA LYS A 397 -24.50 8.92 1.41
C LYS A 397 -23.92 9.47 0.11
N TRP A 398 -22.81 8.88 -0.33
CA TRP A 398 -22.03 9.31 -1.48
C TRP A 398 -22.07 8.27 -2.60
N VAL A 399 -22.18 8.74 -3.83
CA VAL A 399 -22.14 7.91 -5.03
C VAL A 399 -21.03 8.42 -5.94
N SER A 400 -20.04 7.57 -6.17
CA SER A 400 -19.00 7.77 -7.18
C SER A 400 -19.24 6.83 -8.34
N ASP A 401 -19.29 7.37 -9.56
CA ASP A 401 -19.36 6.60 -10.80
C ASP A 401 -17.98 6.61 -11.52
N TYR A 402 -16.92 7.00 -10.81
CA TYR A 402 -15.56 6.95 -11.35
C TYR A 402 -15.04 5.51 -11.28
N PRO A 403 -14.59 4.94 -12.41
CA PRO A 403 -13.96 3.64 -12.39
C PRO A 403 -12.69 3.69 -11.55
N LEU A 404 -12.47 2.63 -10.80
CA LEU A 404 -11.42 2.52 -9.80
C LEU A 404 -10.77 1.16 -9.99
N ASP A 405 -9.57 1.16 -10.57
CA ASP A 405 -8.70 -0.01 -10.51
C ASP A 405 -7.98 0.01 -9.18
N LEU A 406 -8.38 -0.92 -8.32
CA LEU A 406 -7.86 -0.94 -6.98
C LEU A 406 -6.53 -1.71 -6.84
N ASN A 407 -5.96 -2.18 -7.96
CA ASN A 407 -4.61 -2.74 -7.95
C ASN A 407 -3.54 -1.66 -7.83
N GLU A 408 -3.91 -0.40 -7.98
CA GLU A 408 -2.99 0.74 -8.00
C GLU A 408 -3.29 1.73 -6.87
N TYR A 409 -2.35 2.66 -6.65
CA TYR A 409 -2.26 3.60 -5.53
C TYR A 409 -3.45 4.57 -5.31
N LEU A 410 -4.57 4.41 -6.03
CA LEU A 410 -5.75 5.24 -5.92
C LEU A 410 -6.71 4.67 -4.89
N GLY A 411 -6.85 5.40 -3.79
CA GLY A 411 -7.65 5.00 -2.66
C GLY A 411 -8.99 5.72 -2.52
N ILE A 412 -9.95 5.14 -1.79
CA ILE A 412 -11.23 5.81 -1.45
C ILE A 412 -11.02 6.62 -0.15
N PRO A 413 -10.82 7.95 -0.21
CA PRO A 413 -10.75 8.77 0.99
C PRO A 413 -12.13 8.96 1.61
N VAL A 414 -12.20 8.89 2.93
CA VAL A 414 -13.39 9.26 3.68
C VAL A 414 -12.97 10.15 4.83
N PHE A 415 -13.40 11.40 4.76
CA PHE A 415 -13.25 12.38 5.82
C PHE A 415 -14.53 12.42 6.63
N ILE A 416 -14.41 12.35 7.96
CA ILE A 416 -15.54 12.47 8.87
C ILE A 416 -15.19 13.53 9.91
N GLY A 417 -16.03 14.53 10.09
CA GLY A 417 -15.74 15.61 11.03
C GLY A 417 -16.65 16.81 10.82
N HIS A 418 -16.29 17.92 11.45
CA HIS A 418 -16.97 19.21 11.26
C HIS A 418 -16.16 20.04 10.27
N PHE A 419 -16.73 20.28 9.09
CA PHE A 419 -16.11 21.09 8.05
C PHE A 419 -17.03 22.24 7.67
N GLU A 420 -16.50 23.46 7.67
CA GLU A 420 -17.14 24.53 6.93
C GLU A 420 -16.81 24.38 5.44
N ASN A 421 -17.59 25.00 4.55
CA ASN A 421 -17.27 24.97 3.14
C ASN A 421 -17.53 26.32 2.45
N VAL A 422 -16.73 26.56 1.41
CA VAL A 422 -16.93 27.61 0.42
C VAL A 422 -16.85 26.99 -0.97
N SER A 423 -17.71 27.44 -1.88
CA SER A 423 -17.80 26.88 -3.22
C SER A 423 -17.54 27.96 -4.26
N ALA A 424 -16.84 27.59 -5.33
CA ALA A 424 -16.66 28.43 -6.48
C ALA A 424 -16.74 27.56 -7.75
N GLY A 425 -17.69 27.86 -8.63
CA GLY A 425 -17.94 27.04 -9.82
C GLY A 425 -18.27 25.58 -9.46
N ASN A 426 -17.49 24.64 -9.97
CA ASN A 426 -17.59 23.22 -9.65
C ASN A 426 -16.58 22.75 -8.58
N LEU A 427 -15.89 23.68 -7.91
CA LEU A 427 -14.98 23.39 -6.81
C LEU A 427 -15.65 23.70 -5.48
N THR A 428 -15.64 22.74 -4.56
CA THR A 428 -16.03 22.92 -3.16
C THR A 428 -14.80 22.76 -2.27
N PHE A 429 -14.51 23.76 -1.43
CA PHE A 429 -13.41 23.73 -0.49
C PHE A 429 -13.96 23.54 0.92
N TYR A 430 -13.78 22.33 1.46
CA TYR A 430 -14.11 21.97 2.84
C TYR A 430 -12.92 22.32 3.73
N TYR A 431 -13.16 23.00 4.85
CA TYR A 431 -12.08 23.45 5.72
C TYR A 431 -12.41 23.36 7.21
N SER A 432 -11.37 23.15 8.01
CA SER A 432 -11.37 23.28 9.46
C SER A 432 -10.07 23.95 9.95
N GLY A 433 -10.15 24.69 11.06
CA GLY A 433 -9.00 25.33 11.70
C GLY A 433 -8.39 26.53 10.96
N ILE A 434 -9.08 27.09 9.97
CA ILE A 434 -8.71 28.34 9.27
C ILE A 434 -9.92 29.28 9.18
N SER A 435 -9.70 30.57 8.91
CA SER A 435 -10.78 31.53 8.72
C SER A 435 -11.46 31.37 7.36
N LYS A 436 -12.72 31.77 7.26
CA LYS A 436 -13.47 31.77 6.00
C LYS A 436 -12.78 32.57 4.90
N GLU A 437 -12.20 33.73 5.22
CA GLU A 437 -11.48 34.56 4.25
C GLU A 437 -10.26 33.84 3.68
N THR A 438 -9.55 33.07 4.53
CA THR A 438 -8.42 32.25 4.08
C THR A 438 -8.90 31.11 3.18
N ALA A 439 -10.02 30.47 3.52
CA ALA A 439 -10.62 29.43 2.69
C ALA A 439 -11.08 29.96 1.32
N GLU A 440 -11.69 31.15 1.28
CA GLU A 440 -12.06 31.83 0.03
C GLU A 440 -10.84 32.17 -0.82
N GLU A 441 -9.76 32.68 -0.22
CA GLU A 441 -8.49 32.93 -0.90
C GLU A 441 -7.93 31.63 -1.51
N TYR A 442 -7.88 30.55 -0.74
CA TYR A 442 -7.38 29.25 -1.18
C TYR A 442 -8.25 28.64 -2.28
N THR A 443 -9.57 28.81 -2.19
CA THR A 443 -10.51 28.38 -3.22
C THR A 443 -10.22 29.09 -4.54
N ASN A 444 -10.01 30.41 -4.51
CA ASN A 444 -9.69 31.20 -5.70
C ASN A 444 -8.34 30.78 -6.32
N ILE A 445 -7.31 30.55 -5.51
CA ILE A 445 -6.01 30.04 -5.98
C ILE A 445 -6.19 28.67 -6.66
N THR A 446 -6.98 27.78 -6.05
CA THR A 446 -7.24 26.44 -6.58
C THR A 446 -7.96 26.52 -7.92
N GLN A 447 -8.97 27.39 -8.05
CA GLN A 447 -9.67 27.62 -9.31
C GLN A 447 -8.75 28.15 -10.40
N GLU A 448 -7.86 29.10 -10.09
CA GLU A 448 -6.87 29.64 -11.04
C GLU A 448 -5.99 28.51 -11.60
N ILE A 449 -5.47 27.66 -10.70
CA ILE A 449 -4.61 26.52 -11.08
C ILE A 449 -5.40 25.49 -11.91
N LEU A 450 -6.62 25.16 -11.49
CA LEU A 450 -7.48 24.20 -12.19
C LEU A 450 -7.81 24.69 -13.60
N GLN A 451 -8.16 25.97 -13.75
CA GLN A 451 -8.46 26.59 -15.05
C GLN A 451 -7.23 26.60 -15.96
N PHE A 452 -6.05 26.95 -15.41
CA PHE A 452 -4.78 26.87 -16.12
C PHE A 452 -4.53 25.47 -16.69
N GLY A 453 -4.81 24.43 -15.88
CA GLY A 453 -4.67 23.03 -16.28
C GLY A 453 -5.67 22.63 -17.35
N ILE A 454 -6.95 22.96 -17.17
CA ILE A 454 -8.03 22.63 -18.12
C ILE A 454 -7.75 23.22 -19.51
N GLU A 455 -7.29 24.45 -19.58
CA GLU A 455 -6.99 25.13 -20.86
C GLU A 455 -5.84 24.47 -21.63
N ARG A 456 -4.84 23.91 -20.93
CA ARG A 456 -3.61 23.38 -21.55
C ARG A 456 -3.64 21.88 -21.72
N PHE A 457 -4.13 21.15 -20.73
CA PHE A 457 -4.06 19.70 -20.65
C PHE A 457 -5.41 19.02 -20.85
N GLY A 458 -6.47 19.80 -21.04
CA GLY A 458 -7.81 19.30 -21.33
C GLY A 458 -8.65 19.11 -20.08
N ARG A 459 -9.96 18.96 -20.30
CA ARG A 459 -10.94 18.80 -19.22
C ARG A 459 -10.81 17.42 -18.59
N LEU A 460 -10.80 17.42 -17.27
CA LEU A 460 -10.89 16.21 -16.44
C LEU A 460 -12.31 15.61 -16.49
N PRO A 461 -12.44 14.30 -16.25
CA PRO A 461 -13.74 13.61 -16.28
C PRO A 461 -14.62 13.89 -15.05
N TYR A 462 -14.05 14.52 -14.01
CA TYR A 462 -14.73 14.84 -12.76
C TYR A 462 -15.76 15.97 -12.96
N LYS A 463 -16.98 15.79 -12.43
CA LYS A 463 -18.05 16.81 -12.52
C LYS A 463 -17.82 17.94 -11.52
N GLU A 464 -17.41 17.56 -10.32
CA GLU A 464 -17.15 18.45 -9.19
C GLU A 464 -15.80 18.10 -8.61
N PHE A 465 -15.09 19.11 -8.11
CA PHE A 465 -13.82 19.00 -7.43
C PHE A 465 -14.02 19.35 -5.97
N LYS A 466 -13.28 18.67 -5.10
CA LYS A 466 -13.32 18.89 -3.67
C LYS A 466 -11.91 19.11 -3.17
N VAL A 467 -11.71 20.13 -2.34
CA VAL A 467 -10.50 20.24 -1.53
C VAL A 467 -10.92 20.04 -0.08
N VAL A 468 -10.18 19.19 0.65
CA VAL A 468 -10.36 19.02 2.09
C VAL A 468 -9.12 19.57 2.80
N TYR A 469 -9.32 20.66 3.53
CA TYR A 469 -8.31 21.30 4.34
C TYR A 469 -8.57 21.07 5.82
N ALA A 470 -7.80 20.20 6.46
CA ALA A 470 -7.94 19.91 7.89
C ALA A 470 -6.65 20.29 8.63
N ALA A 471 -6.67 21.40 9.38
CA ALA A 471 -5.48 21.95 10.02
C ALA A 471 -4.87 21.03 11.10
N ASP A 472 -5.69 20.17 11.72
CA ASP A 472 -5.32 19.24 12.78
C ASP A 472 -4.86 17.86 12.27
N MET A 473 -5.12 17.56 10.99
CA MET A 473 -4.64 16.37 10.31
C MET A 473 -3.25 16.67 9.73
N TRP A 474 -2.19 16.19 10.38
CA TRP A 474 -0.80 16.44 9.96
C TRP A 474 -0.40 15.61 8.71
N TYR A 475 0.60 16.11 7.96
CA TYR A 475 1.13 15.54 6.70
C TYR A 475 0.07 15.15 5.65
N MET A 476 -0.90 16.03 5.39
CA MET A 476 -1.86 15.86 4.30
C MET A 476 -1.39 16.57 3.04
N SER A 477 -1.06 15.80 2.01
CA SER A 477 -0.78 16.28 0.65
C SER A 477 -1.02 15.11 -0.32
N ALA A 478 -2.25 14.97 -0.80
CA ALA A 478 -2.59 13.93 -1.76
C ALA A 478 -3.88 14.24 -2.52
N SER A 479 -3.84 14.02 -3.84
CA SER A 479 -5.06 13.93 -4.67
C SER A 479 -5.55 12.48 -4.74
N LEU A 480 -6.85 12.30 -4.53
CA LEU A 480 -7.55 11.03 -4.40
C LEU A 480 -8.91 11.14 -5.11
N PHE A 481 -8.99 10.69 -6.36
CA PHE A 481 -10.11 10.95 -7.29
C PHE A 481 -10.39 12.44 -7.48
N ASP A 482 -11.62 12.88 -7.24
CA ASP A 482 -12.07 14.26 -7.31
C ASP A 482 -11.82 15.03 -6.00
N ILE A 483 -11.06 14.47 -5.05
CA ILE A 483 -10.67 15.12 -3.81
C ILE A 483 -9.18 15.42 -3.82
N LEU A 484 -8.80 16.63 -3.40
CA LEU A 484 -7.45 17.01 -3.01
C LEU A 484 -7.42 17.28 -1.51
N ALA A 485 -6.64 16.50 -0.78
CA ALA A 485 -6.49 16.65 0.66
C ALA A 485 -5.17 17.36 0.98
N TYR A 486 -5.23 18.47 1.72
CA TYR A 486 -4.07 19.33 1.96
C TYR A 486 -4.15 20.02 3.32
N ASN A 487 -3.04 20.24 4.01
CA ASN A 487 -3.05 20.90 5.33
C ASN A 487 -2.01 22.02 5.53
N ALA A 488 -1.21 22.31 4.51
CA ALA A 488 -0.17 23.32 4.58
C ALA A 488 -0.65 24.68 4.02
N ASP A 489 0.01 25.77 4.42
CA ASP A 489 -0.32 27.11 3.89
C ASP A 489 -0.06 27.16 2.36
N ILE A 490 -1.13 27.29 1.59
CA ILE A 490 -1.09 27.25 0.12
C ILE A 490 -0.32 28.45 -0.45
N ARG A 491 -0.33 29.61 0.21
CA ARG A 491 0.43 30.80 -0.25
C ARG A 491 1.92 30.56 -0.14
N ARG A 492 2.34 29.96 0.98
CA ARG A 492 3.75 29.64 1.22
C ARG A 492 4.26 28.51 0.33
N PHE A 493 3.41 27.53 0.03
CA PHE A 493 3.78 26.32 -0.71
C PHE A 493 3.10 26.24 -2.07
N LEU A 494 2.86 27.38 -2.72
CA LEU A 494 2.07 27.47 -3.96
C LEU A 494 2.44 26.43 -5.01
N TYR A 495 3.72 26.27 -5.33
CA TYR A 495 4.16 25.32 -6.37
C TYR A 495 4.13 23.85 -5.94
N GLY A 496 4.18 23.59 -4.63
CA GLY A 496 3.89 22.26 -4.08
C GLY A 496 2.40 21.96 -4.15
N TYR A 497 1.56 22.93 -3.81
CA TYR A 497 0.11 22.80 -3.96
C TYR A 497 -0.32 22.63 -5.43
N THR A 498 0.30 23.39 -6.35
CA THR A 498 0.09 23.22 -7.80
C THR A 498 0.48 21.82 -8.28
N TYR A 499 1.54 21.25 -7.72
CA TYR A 499 1.95 19.87 -8.01
C TYR A 499 0.84 18.89 -7.58
N GLU A 500 0.26 19.08 -6.40
CA GLU A 500 -0.84 18.24 -5.93
C GLU A 500 -2.13 18.42 -6.76
N VAL A 501 -2.47 19.64 -7.18
CA VAL A 501 -3.61 19.89 -8.08
C VAL A 501 -3.42 19.18 -9.43
N ALA A 502 -2.18 19.14 -9.94
CA ALA A 502 -1.87 18.43 -11.18
C ALA A 502 -2.09 16.92 -11.08
N HIS A 503 -2.10 16.36 -9.87
CA HIS A 503 -2.41 14.94 -9.67
C HIS A 503 -3.84 14.56 -10.06
N TRP A 504 -4.77 15.51 -10.26
CA TRP A 504 -6.06 15.18 -10.87
C TRP A 504 -5.93 14.66 -12.31
N TRP A 505 -4.94 15.13 -13.07
CA TRP A 505 -4.64 14.57 -14.40
C TRP A 505 -3.82 13.29 -14.28
N VAL A 506 -2.71 13.34 -13.54
CA VAL A 506 -1.76 12.21 -13.45
C VAL A 506 -1.25 12.04 -12.01
N PRO A 507 -1.50 10.91 -11.32
CA PRO A 507 -2.13 9.69 -11.84
C PRO A 507 -3.67 9.70 -11.78
N GLY A 508 -4.31 10.79 -11.35
CA GLY A 508 -5.74 10.79 -11.00
C GLY A 508 -6.67 10.43 -12.15
N THR A 509 -6.34 10.75 -13.41
CA THR A 509 -7.15 10.38 -14.59
C THR A 509 -6.48 9.31 -15.44
N VAL A 510 -5.15 9.32 -15.52
CA VAL A 510 -4.34 8.34 -16.25
C VAL A 510 -3.18 7.91 -15.36
N VAL A 511 -3.07 6.61 -15.09
CA VAL A 511 -1.99 6.05 -14.28
C VAL A 511 -0.92 5.45 -15.18
N PHE A 512 0.33 5.48 -14.74
CA PHE A 512 1.47 4.90 -15.45
C PHE A 512 2.19 3.88 -14.56
N THR A 513 2.59 2.76 -15.13
CA THR A 513 3.34 1.70 -14.43
C THR A 513 4.65 1.36 -15.14
N GLY A 514 5.50 0.54 -14.51
CA GLY A 514 6.70 0.02 -15.14
C GLY A 514 7.65 1.12 -15.60
N LYS A 515 8.15 0.98 -16.82
CA LYS A 515 9.11 1.93 -17.42
C LYS A 515 8.56 3.36 -17.60
N ASP A 516 7.24 3.55 -17.57
CA ASP A 516 6.59 4.85 -17.76
C ASP A 516 6.17 5.50 -16.43
N TRP A 517 6.32 4.78 -15.31
CA TRP A 517 5.90 5.22 -13.97
C TRP A 517 6.44 6.60 -13.57
N TRP A 518 7.64 6.97 -14.04
CA TRP A 518 8.24 8.29 -13.78
C TRP A 518 7.35 9.47 -14.17
N PHE A 519 6.43 9.28 -15.14
CA PHE A 519 5.50 10.32 -15.58
C PHE A 519 4.52 10.72 -14.49
N ASN A 520 4.22 9.81 -13.54
CA ASN A 520 3.41 10.10 -12.34
C ASN A 520 4.00 11.22 -11.49
N MET A 521 5.32 11.41 -11.54
CA MET A 521 6.03 12.48 -10.83
C MET A 521 6.41 13.66 -11.75
N ALA A 522 6.78 13.37 -12.99
CA ALA A 522 7.25 14.37 -13.93
C ALA A 522 6.14 15.32 -14.40
N PHE A 523 4.94 14.80 -14.67
CA PHE A 523 3.85 15.62 -15.17
C PHE A 523 3.43 16.68 -14.15
N PRO A 524 3.20 16.36 -12.86
CA PRO A 524 2.93 17.36 -11.84
C PRO A 524 4.04 18.42 -11.68
N ALA A 525 5.32 18.02 -11.73
CA ALA A 525 6.44 18.96 -11.69
C ALA A 525 6.50 19.85 -12.94
N TYR A 526 6.24 19.31 -14.12
CA TYR A 526 6.12 20.07 -15.36
C TYR A 526 4.95 21.06 -15.30
N PHE A 527 3.80 20.63 -14.78
CA PHE A 527 2.64 21.48 -14.56
C PHE A 527 3.01 22.70 -13.70
N SER A 528 3.66 22.48 -12.55
CA SER A 528 4.13 23.56 -11.67
C SER A 528 5.11 24.51 -12.35
N LEU A 529 6.04 24.01 -13.17
CA LEU A 529 6.93 24.87 -13.97
C LEU A 529 6.15 25.76 -14.95
N LYS A 530 5.18 25.20 -15.66
CA LYS A 530 4.39 25.95 -16.64
C LYS A 530 3.47 26.97 -15.97
N TYR A 531 2.92 26.65 -14.80
CA TYR A 531 2.14 27.60 -13.99
C TYR A 531 3.02 28.73 -13.43
N ALA A 532 4.22 28.41 -12.93
CA ALA A 532 5.18 29.44 -12.51
C ALA A 532 5.50 30.43 -13.64
N LYS A 533 5.61 29.91 -14.87
CA LYS A 533 5.86 30.73 -16.06
C LYS A 533 4.72 31.67 -16.43
N THR A 534 3.46 31.33 -16.13
CA THR A 534 2.35 32.26 -16.33
C THR A 534 2.30 33.37 -15.28
N ARG A 535 2.88 33.13 -14.10
CA ARG A 535 2.97 34.15 -13.04
C ARG A 535 4.10 35.13 -13.28
N SER A 536 5.34 34.65 -13.47
CA SER A 536 6.47 35.48 -13.88
C SER A 536 7.67 34.66 -14.37
N GLU A 537 8.49 35.26 -15.23
CA GLU A 537 9.75 34.63 -15.68
C GLU A 537 10.73 34.41 -14.50
N ASN A 538 10.69 35.28 -13.49
CA ASN A 538 11.52 35.15 -12.29
C ASN A 538 11.12 33.92 -11.46
N GLU A 539 9.82 33.69 -11.26
CA GLU A 539 9.34 32.52 -10.52
C GLU A 539 9.61 31.22 -11.27
N TYR A 540 9.38 31.20 -12.59
CA TYR A 540 9.77 30.08 -13.44
C TYR A 540 11.28 29.79 -13.35
N THR A 541 12.12 30.81 -13.47
CA THR A 541 13.58 30.66 -13.38
C THR A 541 14.00 30.13 -12.01
N ALA A 542 13.41 30.64 -10.93
CA ALA A 542 13.69 30.19 -9.57
C ALA A 542 13.32 28.71 -9.38
N LEU A 543 12.12 28.30 -9.81
CA LEU A 543 11.65 26.92 -9.68
C LEU A 543 12.47 25.97 -10.55
N ARG A 544 12.79 26.36 -11.79
CA ARG A 544 13.65 25.58 -12.68
C ARG A 544 15.06 25.40 -12.13
N ASN A 545 15.64 26.45 -11.53
CA ASN A 545 16.95 26.37 -10.86
C ASN A 545 16.89 25.48 -9.61
N TYR A 546 15.79 25.52 -8.87
CA TYR A 546 15.54 24.60 -7.76
C TYR A 546 15.54 23.13 -8.23
N TYR A 547 14.85 22.81 -9.33
CA TYR A 547 14.85 21.46 -9.91
C TYR A 547 16.26 21.00 -10.29
N ILE A 548 17.01 21.84 -11.01
CA ILE A 548 18.39 21.52 -11.44
C ILE A 548 19.32 21.33 -10.24
N SER A 549 19.29 22.25 -9.28
CA SER A 549 20.18 22.18 -8.10
C SER A 549 19.84 21.00 -7.19
N THR A 550 18.55 20.71 -7.02
CA THR A 550 18.07 19.58 -6.22
C THR A 550 18.42 18.26 -6.88
N TYR A 551 18.19 18.13 -8.19
CA TYR A 551 18.65 16.98 -8.96
C TYR A 551 20.16 16.75 -8.76
N ARG A 552 20.99 17.78 -9.01
CA ARG A 552 22.46 17.68 -8.87
C ARG A 552 22.89 17.31 -7.46
N LYS A 553 22.21 17.87 -6.45
CA LYS A 553 22.46 17.57 -5.05
C LYS A 553 22.23 16.08 -4.81
N TRP A 554 21.02 15.57 -5.02
CA TRP A 554 20.69 14.19 -4.66
C TRP A 554 21.40 13.15 -5.52
N THR A 555 21.65 13.41 -6.80
CA THR A 555 22.43 12.49 -7.65
C THR A 555 23.92 12.47 -7.31
N SER A 556 24.45 13.50 -6.63
CA SER A 556 25.84 13.52 -6.14
C SER A 556 26.07 12.75 -4.84
N TYR A 557 25.01 12.43 -4.07
CA TYR A 557 25.10 11.86 -2.72
C TYR A 557 25.04 10.31 -2.66
N GLY A 558 25.18 9.58 -3.77
CA GLY A 558 25.14 8.11 -3.78
C GLY A 558 25.73 7.48 -5.05
N LYS A 559 25.92 6.14 -5.05
CA LYS A 559 26.38 5.41 -6.24
C LYS A 559 25.27 5.32 -7.29
N LYS A 560 25.58 5.81 -8.49
CA LYS A 560 24.90 5.64 -9.79
C LYS A 560 23.47 6.17 -9.84
N GLU A 561 23.34 7.38 -10.39
CA GLU A 561 22.10 7.88 -10.98
C GLU A 561 21.41 6.80 -11.83
N VAL A 562 20.07 6.78 -11.81
CA VAL A 562 19.24 5.91 -12.63
C VAL A 562 18.62 6.66 -13.81
N PRO A 563 18.34 5.99 -14.94
CA PRO A 563 17.52 6.56 -16.01
C PRO A 563 16.06 6.72 -15.57
N LEU A 564 15.26 7.49 -16.33
CA LEU A 564 13.84 7.73 -16.00
C LEU A 564 13.04 6.41 -15.99
N VAL A 565 13.36 5.49 -16.90
CA VAL A 565 12.68 4.19 -17.02
C VAL A 565 12.88 3.27 -15.80
N ASP A 566 13.83 3.58 -14.92
CA ASP A 566 14.13 2.79 -13.72
C ASP A 566 13.67 3.48 -12.42
N VAL A 567 12.93 4.61 -12.50
CA VAL A 567 12.54 5.39 -11.32
C VAL A 567 11.65 4.59 -10.36
N GLU A 568 10.73 3.76 -10.88
CA GLU A 568 9.86 2.91 -10.05
C GLU A 568 10.67 1.99 -9.12
N ASN A 569 11.77 1.43 -9.63
CA ASN A 569 12.63 0.51 -8.90
C ASN A 569 13.31 1.15 -7.68
N VAL A 570 13.55 2.46 -7.74
CA VAL A 570 14.21 3.21 -6.66
C VAL A 570 13.23 3.97 -5.77
N TYR A 571 11.98 4.19 -6.18
CA TYR A 571 11.00 4.97 -5.42
C TYR A 571 10.84 4.48 -3.96
N GLY A 572 10.75 3.16 -3.77
CA GLY A 572 10.60 2.56 -2.44
C GLY A 572 11.90 2.42 -1.63
N SER A 573 13.08 2.65 -2.21
CA SER A 573 14.38 2.48 -1.52
C SER A 573 15.21 3.76 -1.41
N ASP A 574 15.00 4.72 -2.30
CA ASP A 574 15.68 6.01 -2.37
C ASP A 574 14.73 7.06 -2.96
N VAL A 575 13.82 7.55 -2.10
CA VAL A 575 12.82 8.56 -2.46
C VAL A 575 13.46 9.85 -3.00
N TYR A 576 14.64 10.21 -2.52
CA TYR A 576 15.33 11.41 -2.97
C TYR A 576 15.84 11.27 -4.41
N MET A 577 16.38 10.10 -4.75
CA MET A 577 16.73 9.78 -6.13
C MET A 577 15.49 9.77 -7.02
N ALA A 578 14.38 9.20 -6.53
CA ALA A 578 13.13 9.16 -7.29
C ALA A 578 12.55 10.55 -7.57
N TYR A 579 12.55 11.48 -6.61
CA TYR A 579 12.15 12.87 -6.85
C TYR A 579 13.14 13.60 -7.76
N ALA A 580 14.45 13.42 -7.54
CA ALA A 580 15.48 14.04 -8.37
C ALA A 580 15.31 13.65 -9.85
N VAL A 581 15.24 12.36 -10.13
CA VAL A 581 15.18 11.81 -11.49
C VAL A 581 13.74 11.88 -12.02
N GLY A 582 12.79 11.27 -11.34
CA GLY A 582 11.39 11.17 -11.76
C GLY A 582 10.70 12.52 -11.89
N ALA A 583 10.68 13.33 -10.82
CA ALA A 583 9.99 14.63 -10.86
C ALA A 583 10.81 15.69 -11.63
N TYR A 584 12.02 16.00 -11.15
CA TYR A 584 12.73 17.19 -11.61
C TYR A 584 13.39 17.02 -12.97
N LYS A 585 14.15 15.94 -13.20
CA LYS A 585 14.66 15.64 -14.54
C LYS A 585 13.52 15.33 -15.50
N GLY A 586 12.52 14.55 -15.08
CA GLY A 586 11.34 14.25 -15.89
C GLY A 586 10.63 15.52 -16.40
N ALA A 587 10.38 16.51 -15.52
CA ALA A 587 9.78 17.77 -15.92
C ALA A 587 10.62 18.55 -16.95
N LEU A 588 11.95 18.52 -16.82
CA LEU A 588 12.87 19.14 -17.78
C LEU A 588 12.89 18.38 -19.13
N VAL A 589 12.71 17.06 -19.11
CA VAL A 589 12.53 16.24 -20.32
C VAL A 589 11.24 16.63 -21.04
N LEU A 590 10.13 16.78 -20.32
CA LEU A 590 8.86 17.24 -20.90
C LEU A 590 8.99 18.65 -21.50
N GLU A 591 9.70 19.56 -20.84
CA GLU A 591 10.01 20.87 -21.42
C GLU A 591 10.90 20.79 -22.67
N LYS A 592 11.88 19.87 -22.70
CA LYS A 592 12.72 19.65 -23.87
C LYS A 592 11.89 19.14 -25.06
N LEU A 593 10.96 18.23 -24.81
CA LEU A 593 10.02 17.74 -25.82
C LEU A 593 9.12 18.87 -26.32
N GLU A 594 8.48 19.64 -25.42
CA GLU A 594 7.67 20.81 -25.78
C GLU A 594 8.44 21.78 -26.70
N ASN A 595 9.69 22.11 -26.33
CA ASN A 595 10.52 23.00 -27.13
C ASN A 595 10.91 22.40 -28.48
N TYR A 596 11.19 21.08 -28.52
CA TYR A 596 11.57 20.39 -29.74
C TYR A 596 10.39 20.30 -30.72
N THR A 597 9.18 19.99 -30.24
CA THR A 597 8.00 19.71 -31.07
C THR A 597 7.17 20.95 -31.34
N GLY A 598 7.36 22.01 -30.56
CA GLY A 598 6.51 23.19 -30.55
C GLY A 598 5.34 23.02 -29.58
N ARG A 599 5.02 24.12 -28.90
CA ARG A 599 4.02 24.16 -27.82
C ARG A 599 2.63 23.68 -28.25
N GLU A 600 2.15 24.15 -29.40
CA GLU A 600 0.80 23.80 -29.89
C GLU A 600 0.68 22.29 -30.15
N ALA A 601 1.67 21.70 -30.83
CA ALA A 601 1.69 20.26 -31.08
C ALA A 601 1.77 19.46 -29.76
N PHE A 602 2.59 19.91 -28.82
CA PHE A 602 2.76 19.27 -27.51
C PHE A 602 1.48 19.24 -26.70
N TYR A 603 0.81 20.39 -26.54
CA TYR A 603 -0.45 20.45 -25.78
C TYR A 603 -1.59 19.73 -26.49
N THR A 604 -1.69 19.84 -27.82
CA THR A 604 -2.71 19.09 -28.57
C THR A 604 -2.53 17.59 -28.42
N ALA A 605 -1.28 17.09 -28.48
CA ALA A 605 -0.99 15.67 -28.26
C ALA A 605 -1.31 15.22 -26.83
N LEU A 606 -0.98 16.02 -25.81
CA LEU A 606 -1.32 15.71 -24.40
C LEU A 606 -2.83 15.66 -24.18
N GLN A 607 -3.58 16.63 -24.73
CA GLN A 607 -5.03 16.68 -24.61
C GLN A 607 -5.69 15.45 -25.25
N GLU A 608 -5.23 15.06 -26.43
CA GLU A 608 -5.71 13.87 -27.12
C GLU A 608 -5.37 12.60 -26.34
N PHE A 609 -4.13 12.49 -25.88
CA PHE A 609 -3.66 11.37 -25.06
C PHE A 609 -4.48 11.19 -23.77
N PHE A 610 -4.69 12.25 -22.98
CA PHE A 610 -5.47 12.15 -21.75
C PHE A 610 -6.94 11.83 -22.01
N LYS A 611 -7.51 12.34 -23.10
CA LYS A 611 -8.88 12.03 -23.50
C LYS A 611 -9.05 10.55 -23.88
N GLU A 612 -8.08 9.97 -24.60
CA GLU A 612 -8.14 8.58 -25.05
C GLU A 612 -7.90 7.57 -23.92
N ASN A 613 -7.10 7.96 -22.93
CA ASN A 613 -6.67 7.13 -21.81
C ASN A 613 -7.38 7.45 -20.49
N THR A 614 -8.46 8.23 -20.51
CA THR A 614 -9.25 8.52 -19.30
C THR A 614 -9.66 7.24 -18.58
N PHE A 615 -9.23 7.11 -17.32
CA PHE A 615 -9.40 5.95 -16.45
C PHE A 615 -8.81 4.64 -16.99
N LYS A 616 -7.69 4.74 -17.71
CA LYS A 616 -6.90 3.60 -18.18
C LYS A 616 -5.44 3.80 -17.78
N GLU A 617 -4.70 2.72 -17.80
CA GLU A 617 -3.24 2.80 -17.83
C GLU A 617 -2.80 3.52 -19.11
N GLY A 618 -1.88 4.47 -18.97
CA GLY A 618 -1.27 5.20 -20.07
C GLY A 618 0.06 4.60 -20.48
N TYR A 619 0.30 4.56 -21.80
CA TYR A 619 1.60 4.17 -22.38
C TYR A 619 2.23 5.37 -23.09
N LEU A 620 3.43 5.78 -22.67
CA LEU A 620 4.06 6.99 -23.21
C LEU A 620 4.47 6.84 -24.68
N GLU A 621 4.63 5.62 -25.20
CA GLU A 621 4.79 5.42 -26.64
C GLU A 621 3.62 5.98 -27.45
N ASP A 622 2.39 5.89 -26.93
CA ASP A 622 1.21 6.40 -27.63
C ASP A 622 1.17 7.93 -27.58
N PHE A 623 1.57 8.54 -26.46
CA PHE A 623 1.80 9.98 -26.40
C PHE A 623 2.87 10.44 -27.40
N VAL A 624 3.99 9.72 -27.50
CA VAL A 624 5.07 10.03 -28.43
C VAL A 624 4.59 9.95 -29.88
N LYS A 625 3.84 8.91 -30.27
CA LYS A 625 3.25 8.79 -31.61
C LYS A 625 2.33 9.96 -31.95
N LEU A 626 1.44 10.33 -31.02
CA LEU A 626 0.58 11.51 -31.18
C LEU A 626 1.43 12.77 -31.38
N LEU A 627 2.49 12.91 -30.60
CA LEU A 627 3.38 14.07 -30.67
C LEU A 627 4.14 14.14 -32.01
N GLU A 628 4.60 13.02 -32.56
CA GLU A 628 5.17 12.94 -33.91
C GLU A 628 4.15 13.34 -34.97
N GLN A 629 2.93 12.81 -34.87
CA GLN A 629 1.85 13.11 -35.80
C GLN A 629 1.49 14.61 -35.81
N LYS A 630 1.39 15.25 -34.63
CA LYS A 630 1.02 16.67 -34.53
C LYS A 630 2.17 17.61 -34.90
N SER A 631 3.42 17.23 -34.62
CA SER A 631 4.58 18.10 -34.84
C SER A 631 5.24 17.92 -36.21
N GLY A 632 5.03 16.77 -36.87
CA GLY A 632 5.74 16.37 -38.09
C GLY A 632 7.23 16.09 -37.88
N LYS A 633 7.68 15.93 -36.64
CA LYS A 633 9.07 15.64 -36.27
C LYS A 633 9.22 14.21 -35.79
N GLU A 634 10.42 13.66 -35.93
CA GLU A 634 10.79 12.37 -35.35
C GLU A 634 11.13 12.56 -33.87
N VAL A 635 10.28 12.04 -32.97
CA VAL A 635 10.35 12.26 -31.53
C VAL A 635 10.78 11.00 -30.78
N ALA A 636 10.44 9.80 -31.28
CA ALA A 636 10.73 8.55 -30.60
C ALA A 636 12.23 8.35 -30.26
N PRO A 637 13.20 8.62 -31.16
CA PRO A 637 14.62 8.50 -30.82
C PRO A 637 15.07 9.51 -29.75
N LEU A 638 14.53 10.74 -29.79
CA LEU A 638 14.82 11.76 -28.78
C LEU A 638 14.25 11.34 -27.42
N PHE A 639 13.00 10.90 -27.39
CA PHE A 639 12.33 10.43 -26.18
C PHE A 639 13.09 9.26 -25.56
N GLN A 640 13.40 8.23 -26.35
CA GLN A 640 14.16 7.07 -25.90
C GLN A 640 15.51 7.50 -25.30
N ASN A 641 16.27 8.34 -26.01
CA ASN A 641 17.55 8.81 -25.50
C ASN A 641 17.40 9.56 -24.17
N LEU A 642 16.41 10.46 -24.05
CA LEU A 642 16.18 11.25 -22.83
C LEU A 642 15.72 10.39 -21.64
N THR A 643 14.98 9.31 -21.88
CA THR A 643 14.43 8.46 -20.82
C THR A 643 15.38 7.33 -20.40
N THR A 644 16.22 6.81 -21.28
CA THR A 644 17.17 5.72 -20.98
C THR A 644 18.57 6.19 -20.62
N SER A 645 18.90 7.47 -20.81
CA SER A 645 20.19 8.04 -20.38
C SER A 645 20.12 8.64 -18.97
N THR A 646 21.27 8.69 -18.30
CA THR A 646 21.50 9.51 -17.09
C THR A 646 21.93 10.93 -17.47
N GLY A 647 21.83 11.89 -16.55
CA GLY A 647 22.09 13.31 -16.79
C GLY A 647 20.83 14.13 -17.04
N LEU A 648 20.96 15.45 -16.91
CA LEU A 648 19.91 16.40 -17.31
C LEU A 648 19.85 16.54 -18.84
N PRO A 649 18.67 16.84 -19.41
CA PRO A 649 18.58 17.19 -20.83
C PRO A 649 19.45 18.43 -21.14
N GLY A 650 20.24 18.34 -22.21
CA GLY A 650 21.12 19.41 -22.70
C GLY A 650 20.39 20.56 -23.39
#